data_AF-A0A4Y6UXW0-F1
#
_entry.id   AF-A0A4Y6UXW0-F1
#
_cell.length_a   1.000
_cell.length_b   1.000
_cell.length_c   1.000
_cell.angle_alpha   90.00
_cell.angle_beta   90.00
_cell.angle_gamma   90.00
#
_symmetry.space_group_name_H-M   'P 1'
#
loop_
_entity.id
_entity.type
_entity.pdbx_description
1 polymer ?
#
loop_
_entity_poly.entity_id
_entity_poly.type
_entity_poly.pdbx_seq_one_letter_code
_entity_poly.pdbx_strand_id
1 'polypeptide(L)'
;MPRMLFVPGIKGTELIYNEDNVWFPKNRRDMNTLNFKNELVPGDLIRTVHAFNFMHVDVYKGILDEFGSESFDTYCYDWRQDIRYHVKGLVDLIKNYSDAGEEVILVAHSMGGMLAKLAVLELERIGCLKQLKKLITLGTPWHGAPDAYKALAYGEPGIYPKWFQFGDFLDDKRTRKMARQFPATFQLLPSEYYFKSELGNFLSYAGEQKPYSEILDKVNKFFTEDNEDKIDVWTEYIKPVHEAMLEPLPEGFEHDCLIGNQYATLYQVPDNSVVDWRVFFKSDASFMNGDGVVPLFSAIPNHVAKTYFVQGQHNELGSHPTVMQFIKWSMNNCIGEKPDGIEIASGETDLKKGFMARVKCPVDPTFLDKEGKYLAGQFDPNLNGVSELASNPRLNYFSIGESKYLFIPEDLDSDINVKITSYESGIADISIQAFDEEITEVKFEPLPVKKGETAFVSLTITNDVEKSTLRKRNGHSYEHTISKKKTLKEDIVSEKPVLPTIEAVFTKCKDTEKVSYLPVFSGPIKMRINSTNQDQTASIYYIVDEGPLELYSEPVELKLSSGHHNIQVFGRDIHGRPLRTKDYPISIDTIAPFTKPHFVATPDGLDLFFSTRTLGTKAVTYYRFIEESSTNNQESHKVSSEEKEWETYDASTKQVVGKAWGRLMDDRENMLRLEYFSENPFGPKEEVKFVNIRLGDIPLLMWQDELPALTPRVAWTNLLGANDYSIENFNTSLLTKKPEDSILDENIGDNVKSITFDSEYLALEVRYAEKYALFFTKAPKEALRSGEVCEFSFELLTERTKEKITRTAPRVSLRTIKGELADKQIDLQSLDGTYSGEFTVGEDFERFRFKLVVTDQNNVKPALREILLTLKEDMGS
;
A
#
# COMPACT_ATOMS: atom_id res chain seq x y z
N MET A 1 7.12 18.61 -63.04
CA MET A 1 7.58 17.76 -61.93
C MET A 1 6.35 17.22 -61.24
N PRO A 2 6.37 15.99 -60.69
CA PRO A 2 5.27 15.51 -59.88
C PRO A 2 5.07 16.41 -58.65
N ARG A 3 3.83 16.64 -58.24
CA ARG A 3 3.47 17.34 -57.01
C ARG A 3 3.76 16.44 -55.81
N MET A 4 4.56 16.95 -54.89
CA MET A 4 4.79 16.32 -53.60
C MET A 4 3.67 16.73 -52.63
N LEU A 5 2.96 15.75 -52.08
CA LEU A 5 2.04 15.97 -50.97
C LEU A 5 2.66 15.42 -49.70
N PHE A 6 2.91 16.27 -48.71
CA PHE A 6 3.55 15.88 -47.46
C PHE A 6 2.52 15.65 -46.34
N VAL A 7 2.65 14.53 -45.63
CA VAL A 7 1.81 14.18 -44.48
C VAL A 7 2.68 14.13 -43.20
N PRO A 8 2.47 15.03 -42.23
CA PRO A 8 3.26 15.07 -41.01
C PRO A 8 2.97 13.90 -40.08
N GLY A 9 3.82 13.73 -39.07
CA GLY A 9 3.62 12.76 -38.00
C GLY A 9 2.65 13.24 -36.92
N ILE A 10 2.46 12.39 -35.90
CA ILE A 10 1.75 12.79 -34.68
C ILE A 10 2.41 14.07 -34.11
N LYS A 11 1.61 15.04 -33.68
CA LYS A 11 2.08 16.33 -33.14
C LYS A 11 2.84 17.22 -34.12
N GLY A 12 2.85 16.88 -35.41
CA GLY A 12 3.52 17.63 -36.46
C GLY A 12 2.75 18.82 -37.04
N THR A 13 1.49 19.00 -36.62
CA THR A 13 0.58 20.04 -37.10
C THR A 13 0.18 20.95 -35.93
N GLU A 14 0.09 22.26 -36.18
CA GLU A 14 -0.55 23.21 -35.28
C GLU A 14 -2.04 22.85 -35.07
N LEU A 15 -2.58 23.13 -33.88
CA LEU A 15 -3.99 22.95 -33.59
C LEU A 15 -4.59 24.27 -33.11
N ILE A 16 -5.57 24.77 -33.85
CA ILE A 16 -6.13 26.10 -33.67
C ILE A 16 -7.50 26.00 -32.98
N TYR A 17 -7.66 26.74 -31.88
CA TYR A 17 -8.92 26.96 -31.18
C TYR A 17 -9.26 28.46 -31.16
N ASN A 18 -10.33 28.88 -31.82
CA ASN A 18 -10.74 30.28 -31.89
C ASN A 18 -9.57 31.23 -32.24
N GLU A 19 -8.87 30.94 -33.33
CA GLU A 19 -7.69 31.68 -33.84
C GLU A 19 -6.40 31.58 -32.99
N ASP A 20 -6.42 30.91 -31.84
CA ASP A 20 -5.21 30.67 -31.03
C ASP A 20 -4.64 29.27 -31.26
N ASN A 21 -3.34 29.18 -31.50
CA ASN A 21 -2.63 27.90 -31.53
C ASN A 21 -2.48 27.40 -30.09
N VAL A 22 -3.18 26.29 -29.80
CA VAL A 22 -3.17 25.61 -28.49
C VAL A 22 -2.22 24.42 -28.46
N TRP A 23 -1.72 23.98 -29.62
CA TRP A 23 -0.57 23.10 -29.67
C TRP A 23 0.66 23.90 -29.24
N PHE A 24 1.51 23.32 -28.39
CA PHE A 24 2.43 24.08 -27.55
C PHE A 24 1.73 24.84 -26.40
N PRO A 25 0.98 24.13 -25.51
CA PRO A 25 0.06 24.76 -24.55
C PRO A 25 0.79 25.66 -23.54
N LYS A 26 0.36 26.92 -23.48
CA LYS A 26 1.01 27.98 -22.68
C LYS A 26 0.49 28.01 -21.25
N ASN A 27 -0.67 27.41 -21.00
CA ASN A 27 -1.40 27.49 -19.74
C ASN A 27 -2.40 26.31 -19.58
N ARG A 28 -3.10 26.26 -18.44
CA ARG A 28 -4.08 25.20 -18.13
C ARG A 28 -5.29 25.18 -19.06
N ARG A 29 -5.70 26.32 -19.63
CA ARG A 29 -6.79 26.38 -20.61
C ARG A 29 -6.38 25.63 -21.88
N ASP A 30 -5.24 25.97 -22.47
CA ASP A 30 -4.75 25.34 -23.71
C ASP A 30 -4.65 23.81 -23.53
N MET A 31 -4.15 23.38 -22.36
CA MET A 31 -4.12 21.97 -21.95
C MET A 31 -5.48 21.28 -21.95
N ASN A 32 -6.48 21.90 -21.32
CA ASN A 32 -7.84 21.34 -21.30
C ASN A 32 -8.48 21.40 -22.69
N THR A 33 -8.15 22.41 -23.48
CA THR A 33 -8.61 22.57 -24.86
C THR A 33 -8.04 21.47 -25.77
N LEU A 34 -6.85 20.95 -25.48
CA LEU A 34 -6.26 19.84 -26.23
C LEU A 34 -6.99 18.49 -26.04
N ASN A 35 -7.99 18.37 -25.16
CA ASN A 35 -8.84 17.16 -25.14
C ASN A 35 -9.43 16.88 -26.53
N PHE A 36 -9.32 15.63 -27.02
CA PHE A 36 -9.76 15.22 -28.36
C PHE A 36 -11.25 15.47 -28.64
N LYS A 37 -12.08 15.58 -27.60
CA LYS A 37 -13.51 15.92 -27.75
C LYS A 37 -13.74 17.37 -28.20
N ASN A 38 -12.76 18.25 -27.99
CA ASN A 38 -12.85 19.61 -28.49
C ASN A 38 -12.50 19.65 -29.98
N GLU A 39 -13.40 20.21 -30.78
CA GLU A 39 -13.15 20.48 -32.20
C GLU A 39 -12.03 21.51 -32.34
N LEU A 40 -10.92 21.09 -32.96
CA LEU A 40 -9.80 21.95 -33.31
C LEU A 40 -9.59 21.91 -34.82
N VAL A 41 -9.17 23.04 -35.37
CA VAL A 41 -8.84 23.14 -36.79
C VAL A 41 -7.34 22.91 -36.95
N PRO A 42 -6.91 21.98 -37.83
CA PRO A 42 -5.50 21.82 -38.18
C PRO A 42 -4.96 23.11 -38.81
N GLY A 43 -3.85 23.62 -38.29
CA GLY A 43 -3.12 24.78 -38.83
C GLY A 43 -1.97 24.36 -39.75
N ASP A 44 -0.87 25.10 -39.68
CA ASP A 44 0.33 24.83 -40.49
C ASP A 44 1.19 23.70 -39.90
N LEU A 45 2.19 23.27 -40.68
CA LEU A 45 3.25 22.37 -40.20
C LEU A 45 4.09 23.03 -39.12
N ILE A 46 4.45 22.25 -38.09
CA ILE A 46 5.41 22.67 -37.09
C ILE A 46 6.79 22.79 -37.72
N ARG A 47 7.23 24.03 -37.91
CA ARG A 47 8.51 24.35 -38.55
C ARG A 47 9.68 24.07 -37.61
N THR A 48 9.67 24.72 -36.45
CA THR A 48 10.74 24.68 -35.45
C THR A 48 10.15 24.75 -34.06
N VAL A 49 10.75 24.04 -33.11
CA VAL A 49 10.41 24.10 -31.68
C VAL A 49 11.58 24.70 -30.90
N HIS A 50 11.28 25.67 -30.05
CA HIS A 50 12.25 26.28 -29.13
C HIS A 50 11.90 25.91 -27.68
N ALA A 51 12.86 25.31 -26.96
CA ALA A 51 12.74 25.03 -25.54
C ALA A 51 13.95 25.62 -24.79
N PHE A 52 13.69 26.54 -23.86
CA PHE A 52 14.67 27.40 -23.19
C PHE A 52 15.43 28.27 -24.22
N ASN A 53 16.37 29.11 -23.77
CA ASN A 53 17.26 29.84 -24.69
C ASN A 53 18.33 28.92 -25.31
N PHE A 54 18.25 27.60 -25.15
CA PHE A 54 19.34 26.66 -25.46
C PHE A 54 18.95 25.35 -26.18
N MET A 55 17.66 24.97 -26.30
CA MET A 55 17.25 23.88 -27.20
C MET A 55 16.44 24.43 -28.39
N HIS A 56 16.85 24.04 -29.58
CA HIS A 56 16.29 24.42 -30.87
C HIS A 56 16.23 23.16 -31.74
N VAL A 57 15.02 22.75 -32.11
CA VAL A 57 14.78 21.57 -32.95
C VAL A 57 14.06 22.02 -34.20
N ASP A 58 14.67 21.79 -35.36
CA ASP A 58 14.05 22.00 -36.66
C ASP A 58 13.27 20.76 -37.06
N VAL A 59 11.94 20.82 -36.91
CA VAL A 59 11.06 19.67 -37.14
C VAL A 59 10.82 19.48 -38.63
N TYR A 60 10.13 20.41 -39.28
CA TYR A 60 9.85 20.39 -40.72
C TYR A 60 10.42 21.58 -41.50
N LYS A 61 11.30 22.37 -40.87
CA LYS A 61 11.97 23.49 -41.54
C LYS A 61 12.66 23.06 -42.85
N GLY A 62 13.36 21.93 -42.88
CA GLY A 62 14.08 21.50 -44.09
C GLY A 62 13.14 21.16 -45.25
N ILE A 63 12.07 20.39 -45.02
CA ILE A 63 11.07 20.11 -46.07
C ILE A 63 10.43 21.40 -46.60
N LEU A 64 10.05 22.32 -45.71
CA LEU A 64 9.43 23.58 -46.10
C LEU A 64 10.37 24.47 -46.91
N ASP A 65 11.66 24.51 -46.54
CA ASP A 65 12.67 25.34 -47.21
C ASP A 65 13.09 24.76 -48.56
N GLU A 66 13.15 23.44 -48.67
CA GLU A 66 13.73 22.77 -49.84
C GLU A 66 12.76 22.61 -51.02
N PHE A 67 11.47 22.36 -50.76
CA PHE A 67 10.52 21.94 -51.81
C PHE A 67 9.61 23.04 -52.37
N GLY A 68 9.60 24.25 -51.78
CA GLY A 68 8.93 25.45 -52.32
C GLY A 68 7.41 25.34 -52.50
N SER A 69 6.70 26.40 -52.92
CA SER A 69 5.22 26.40 -52.95
C SER A 69 4.57 25.95 -54.27
N GLU A 70 5.31 25.86 -55.39
CA GLU A 70 4.69 25.59 -56.70
C GLU A 70 4.35 24.11 -56.94
N SER A 71 5.14 23.18 -56.40
CA SER A 71 4.97 21.71 -56.59
C SER A 71 5.02 20.92 -55.29
N PHE A 72 4.82 21.58 -54.15
CA PHE A 72 4.72 20.96 -52.83
C PHE A 72 3.51 21.51 -52.09
N ASP A 73 2.79 20.61 -51.45
CA ASP A 73 1.66 20.91 -50.59
C ASP A 73 1.65 19.99 -49.36
N THR A 74 0.86 20.31 -48.35
CA THR A 74 0.81 19.59 -47.08
C THR A 74 -0.61 19.14 -46.75
N TYR A 75 -0.75 17.95 -46.17
CA TYR A 75 -2.00 17.49 -45.59
C TYR A 75 -1.91 17.53 -44.07
N CYS A 76 -2.21 18.69 -43.52
CA CYS A 76 -2.27 18.95 -42.09
C CYS A 76 -3.57 18.39 -41.49
N TYR A 77 -3.47 17.65 -40.38
CA TYR A 77 -4.61 16.98 -39.74
C TYR A 77 -4.56 17.04 -38.21
N ASP A 78 -5.70 16.79 -37.56
CA ASP A 78 -5.83 16.74 -36.09
C ASP A 78 -5.27 15.42 -35.57
N TRP A 79 -3.98 15.41 -35.28
CA TRP A 79 -3.21 14.24 -34.85
C TRP A 79 -3.66 13.63 -33.51
N ARG A 80 -4.64 14.19 -32.81
CA ARG A 80 -5.22 13.61 -31.60
C ARG A 80 -6.27 12.56 -31.91
N GLN A 81 -6.98 12.71 -33.04
CA GLN A 81 -8.13 11.88 -33.41
C GLN A 81 -7.69 10.51 -33.93
N ASP A 82 -8.68 9.64 -34.13
CA ASP A 82 -8.47 8.41 -34.89
C ASP A 82 -7.99 8.73 -36.32
N ILE A 83 -6.82 8.20 -36.70
CA ILE A 83 -6.22 8.49 -38.01
C ILE A 83 -7.13 8.10 -39.19
N ARG A 84 -8.05 7.15 -39.01
CA ARG A 84 -8.99 6.71 -40.05
C ARG A 84 -9.94 7.83 -40.47
N TYR A 85 -10.27 8.76 -39.57
CA TYR A 85 -11.15 9.89 -39.88
C TYR A 85 -10.52 10.86 -40.89
N HIS A 86 -9.19 10.84 -41.03
CA HIS A 86 -8.47 11.72 -41.95
C HIS A 86 -8.22 11.12 -43.32
N VAL A 87 -8.52 9.83 -43.54
CA VAL A 87 -8.27 9.14 -44.81
C VAL A 87 -9.05 9.78 -45.95
N LYS A 88 -10.34 10.04 -45.75
CA LYS A 88 -11.20 10.63 -46.78
C LYS A 88 -10.67 11.99 -47.27
N GLY A 89 -10.28 12.87 -46.35
CA GLY A 89 -9.76 14.19 -46.70
C GLY A 89 -8.45 14.11 -47.49
N LEU A 90 -7.56 13.19 -47.14
CA LEU A 90 -6.31 12.97 -47.87
C LEU A 90 -6.58 12.42 -49.28
N VAL A 91 -7.47 11.44 -49.39
CA VAL A 91 -7.90 10.87 -50.68
C VAL A 91 -8.55 11.93 -51.57
N ASP A 92 -9.43 12.76 -51.02
CA ASP A 92 -10.06 13.85 -51.77
C ASP A 92 -9.03 14.88 -52.26
N LEU A 93 -8.01 15.20 -51.46
CA LEU A 93 -6.92 16.10 -51.87
C LEU A 93 -6.07 15.51 -52.99
N ILE A 94 -5.68 14.22 -52.88
CA ILE A 94 -4.94 13.51 -53.94
C ILE A 94 -5.73 13.52 -55.24
N LYS A 95 -7.03 13.23 -55.17
CA LYS A 95 -7.95 13.26 -56.31
C LYS A 95 -8.02 14.64 -56.95
N ASN A 96 -8.20 15.69 -56.16
CA ASN A 96 -8.30 17.06 -56.67
C ASN A 96 -7.06 17.46 -57.49
N TYR A 97 -5.86 17.13 -57.00
CA TYR A 97 -4.62 17.38 -57.74
C TYR A 97 -4.51 16.53 -59.01
N SER A 98 -4.86 15.24 -58.91
CA SER A 98 -4.82 14.37 -60.08
C SER A 98 -5.83 14.76 -61.17
N ASP A 99 -7.03 15.18 -60.77
CA ASP A 99 -8.08 15.66 -61.68
C ASP A 99 -7.70 17.01 -62.32
N ALA A 100 -6.83 17.79 -61.68
CA ALA A 100 -6.17 18.96 -62.27
C ALA A 100 -5.03 18.61 -63.24
N GLY A 101 -4.78 17.31 -63.49
CA GLY A 101 -3.76 16.81 -64.40
C GLY A 101 -2.36 16.69 -63.78
N GLU A 102 -2.25 16.77 -62.45
CA GLU A 102 -0.97 16.68 -61.75
C GLU A 102 -0.63 15.24 -61.36
N GLU A 103 0.64 14.86 -61.47
CA GLU A 103 1.11 13.58 -60.94
C GLU A 103 1.44 13.74 -59.46
N VAL A 104 0.82 12.94 -58.59
CA VAL A 104 1.00 13.07 -57.13
C VAL A 104 1.99 12.03 -56.60
N ILE A 105 2.96 12.46 -55.80
CA ILE A 105 3.82 11.61 -54.95
C ILE A 105 3.52 11.95 -53.49
N LEU A 106 3.27 10.93 -52.68
CA LEU A 106 2.96 11.09 -51.26
C LEU A 106 4.24 10.88 -50.45
N VAL A 107 4.61 11.88 -49.66
CA VAL A 107 5.73 11.80 -48.71
C VAL A 107 5.17 11.90 -47.31
N ALA A 108 5.50 10.97 -46.44
CA ALA A 108 4.87 10.90 -45.13
C ALA A 108 5.86 10.59 -44.02
N HIS A 109 5.70 11.24 -42.88
CA HIS A 109 6.57 11.08 -41.72
C HIS A 109 5.84 10.38 -40.55
N SER A 110 6.51 9.44 -39.89
CA SER A 110 6.02 8.81 -38.65
C SER A 110 4.58 8.29 -38.81
N MET A 111 3.65 8.65 -37.91
CA MET A 111 2.23 8.28 -37.99
C MET A 111 1.55 8.71 -39.30
N GLY A 112 2.03 9.78 -39.95
CA GLY A 112 1.56 10.20 -41.27
C GLY A 112 1.78 9.12 -42.33
N GLY A 113 2.81 8.28 -42.19
CA GLY A 113 3.06 7.14 -43.07
C GLY A 113 1.99 6.04 -42.95
N MET A 114 1.42 5.86 -41.76
CA MET A 114 0.30 4.94 -41.54
C MET A 114 -0.98 5.49 -42.19
N LEU A 115 -1.24 6.81 -42.03
CA LEU A 115 -2.34 7.49 -42.71
C LEU A 115 -2.19 7.44 -44.25
N ALA A 116 -0.98 7.64 -44.75
CA ALA A 116 -0.65 7.54 -46.16
C ALA A 116 -0.92 6.13 -46.70
N LYS A 117 -0.54 5.08 -45.97
CA LYS A 117 -0.86 3.69 -46.34
C LYS A 117 -2.38 3.45 -46.35
N LEU A 118 -3.13 3.93 -45.36
CA LEU A 118 -4.59 3.84 -45.36
C LEU A 118 -5.21 4.53 -46.58
N ALA A 119 -4.68 5.69 -46.99
CA ALA A 119 -5.14 6.39 -48.20
C ALA A 119 -4.80 5.61 -49.49
N VAL A 120 -3.65 4.94 -49.58
CA VAL A 120 -3.31 4.06 -50.70
C VAL A 120 -4.31 2.90 -50.81
N LEU A 121 -4.60 2.24 -49.69
CA LEU A 121 -5.57 1.14 -49.64
C LEU A 121 -6.98 1.61 -50.03
N GLU A 122 -7.39 2.79 -49.57
CA GLU A 122 -8.68 3.38 -49.93
C GLU A 122 -8.75 3.76 -51.41
N LEU A 123 -7.68 4.36 -51.96
CA LEU A 123 -7.59 4.67 -53.39
C LEU A 123 -7.71 3.41 -54.26
N GLU A 124 -7.08 2.31 -53.87
CA GLU A 124 -7.23 1.02 -54.55
C GLU A 124 -8.67 0.52 -54.45
N ARG A 125 -9.26 0.55 -53.25
CA ARG A 125 -10.64 0.12 -53.01
C ARG A 125 -11.66 0.85 -53.88
N ILE A 126 -11.45 2.15 -54.15
CA ILE A 126 -12.33 2.97 -55.00
C ILE A 126 -11.87 3.03 -56.48
N GLY A 127 -10.87 2.24 -56.89
CA GLY A 127 -10.38 2.17 -58.27
C GLY A 127 -9.64 3.42 -58.77
N CYS A 128 -9.10 4.21 -57.84
CA CYS A 128 -8.45 5.50 -58.06
C CYS A 128 -6.93 5.47 -57.82
N LEU A 129 -6.33 4.31 -57.52
CA LEU A 129 -4.89 4.20 -57.20
C LEU A 129 -3.96 4.84 -58.25
N LYS A 130 -4.32 4.77 -59.54
CA LYS A 130 -3.57 5.40 -60.65
C LYS A 130 -3.31 6.91 -60.50
N GLN A 131 -4.07 7.58 -59.63
CA GLN A 131 -3.93 9.01 -59.31
C GLN A 131 -2.74 9.30 -58.39
N LEU A 132 -2.20 8.27 -57.73
CA LEU A 132 -1.02 8.35 -56.89
C LEU A 132 0.10 7.51 -57.50
N LYS A 133 1.28 8.09 -57.67
CA LYS A 133 2.41 7.43 -58.34
C LYS A 133 3.26 6.58 -57.42
N LYS A 134 3.51 7.09 -56.22
CA LYS A 134 4.49 6.53 -55.29
C LYS A 134 4.19 6.98 -53.87
N LEU A 135 4.55 6.13 -52.92
CA LEU A 135 4.67 6.45 -51.51
C LEU A 135 6.15 6.53 -51.09
N ILE A 136 6.52 7.59 -50.36
CA ILE A 136 7.80 7.73 -49.68
C ILE A 136 7.51 7.89 -48.19
N THR A 137 8.11 7.07 -47.33
CA THR A 137 7.91 7.19 -45.88
C THR A 137 9.19 7.44 -45.13
N LEU A 138 9.11 8.21 -44.05
CA LEU A 138 10.22 8.60 -43.18
C LEU A 138 9.90 8.18 -41.74
N GLY A 139 10.62 7.19 -41.19
CA GLY A 139 10.49 6.80 -39.78
C GLY A 139 9.11 6.29 -39.36
N THR A 140 8.37 5.60 -40.25
CA THR A 140 7.00 5.13 -39.96
C THR A 140 7.00 3.94 -38.99
N PRO A 141 6.25 3.98 -37.86
CA PRO A 141 6.14 2.86 -36.93
C PRO A 141 5.11 1.82 -37.40
N TRP A 142 5.45 0.98 -38.39
CA TRP A 142 4.52 -0.01 -38.97
C TRP A 142 3.98 -1.01 -37.95
N HIS A 143 4.75 -1.30 -36.91
CA HIS A 143 4.35 -2.23 -35.85
C HIS A 143 4.16 -1.56 -34.49
N GLY A 144 4.08 -0.22 -34.45
CA GLY A 144 3.96 0.58 -33.23
C GLY A 144 5.29 0.78 -32.50
N ALA A 145 5.27 1.54 -31.40
CA ALA A 145 6.48 1.84 -30.64
C ALA A 145 6.23 1.72 -29.12
N PRO A 146 7.15 1.12 -28.35
CA PRO A 146 7.07 1.09 -26.88
C PRO A 146 6.93 2.48 -26.24
N ASP A 147 7.37 3.53 -26.94
CA ASP A 147 7.20 4.92 -26.53
C ASP A 147 5.72 5.32 -26.32
N ALA A 148 4.80 4.80 -27.13
CA ALA A 148 3.37 5.02 -26.95
C ALA A 148 2.86 4.43 -25.63
N TYR A 149 3.34 3.25 -25.26
CA TYR A 149 3.00 2.66 -23.95
C TYR A 149 3.61 3.48 -22.80
N LYS A 150 4.85 3.93 -22.93
CA LYS A 150 5.50 4.84 -21.97
C LYS A 150 4.65 6.10 -21.75
N ALA A 151 4.16 6.72 -22.83
CA ALA A 151 3.28 7.89 -22.75
C ALA A 151 1.98 7.61 -21.96
N LEU A 152 1.34 6.46 -22.19
CA LEU A 152 0.10 6.07 -21.49
C LEU A 152 0.33 5.64 -20.02
N ALA A 153 1.46 4.99 -19.72
CA ALA A 153 1.74 4.42 -18.41
C ALA A 153 2.43 5.42 -17.47
N TYR A 154 3.36 6.21 -18.00
CA TYR A 154 4.24 7.09 -17.23
C TYR A 154 4.10 8.57 -17.61
N GLY A 155 3.51 8.87 -18.77
CA GLY A 155 3.47 10.22 -19.32
C GLY A 155 4.66 10.48 -20.24
N GLU A 156 4.61 11.63 -20.89
CA GLU A 156 5.73 12.14 -21.68
C GLU A 156 6.39 13.29 -20.91
N PRO A 157 7.73 13.33 -20.80
CA PRO A 157 8.40 14.52 -20.33
C PRO A 157 8.10 15.66 -21.31
N GLY A 158 7.39 16.69 -20.83
CA GLY A 158 6.93 17.80 -21.64
C GLY A 158 8.10 18.62 -22.19
N ILE A 159 8.15 18.77 -23.51
CA ILE A 159 9.12 19.61 -24.23
C ILE A 159 8.61 21.07 -24.21
N TYR A 160 8.67 21.77 -23.06
CA TYR A 160 8.21 23.17 -22.97
C TYR A 160 8.97 24.09 -22.01
N PRO A 161 9.14 25.40 -22.38
CA PRO A 161 9.96 26.35 -21.63
C PRO A 161 9.18 27.43 -20.86
N LYS A 162 9.56 27.63 -19.59
CA LYS A 162 9.96 28.91 -18.96
C LYS A 162 9.95 28.79 -17.44
N TRP A 163 10.97 29.40 -16.82
CA TRP A 163 11.36 29.42 -15.40
C TRP A 163 10.24 29.62 -14.35
N PHE A 164 9.07 30.13 -14.73
CA PHE A 164 7.97 30.45 -13.79
C PHE A 164 6.78 29.47 -13.83
N GLN A 165 6.82 28.43 -14.67
CA GLN A 165 5.77 27.40 -14.77
C GLN A 165 6.22 26.02 -14.24
N PHE A 166 7.32 25.99 -13.48
CA PHE A 166 7.99 24.78 -12.99
C PHE A 166 7.10 23.82 -12.16
N GLY A 167 5.98 24.26 -11.59
CA GLY A 167 5.18 23.41 -10.69
C GLY A 167 4.17 22.47 -11.36
N ASP A 168 3.81 22.70 -12.63
CA ASP A 168 2.55 22.19 -13.18
C ASP A 168 2.70 21.22 -14.37
N PHE A 169 3.90 21.08 -14.94
CA PHE A 169 4.18 20.27 -16.14
C PHE A 169 5.36 19.29 -16.00
N LEU A 170 6.02 19.28 -14.85
CA LEU A 170 6.83 18.14 -14.36
C LEU A 170 5.93 17.06 -13.73
N ASP A 171 4.61 17.26 -13.74
CA ASP A 171 3.64 16.29 -13.25
C ASP A 171 3.35 15.27 -14.35
N ASP A 172 4.14 14.19 -14.37
CA ASP A 172 3.94 12.97 -15.16
C ASP A 172 2.46 12.53 -15.20
N LYS A 173 1.64 12.88 -14.18
CA LYS A 173 0.20 12.60 -14.16
C LYS A 173 -0.57 13.33 -15.25
N ARG A 174 -0.21 14.56 -15.61
CA ARG A 174 -0.96 15.40 -16.56
C ARG A 174 -0.66 15.06 -18.01
N THR A 175 0.62 14.91 -18.35
CA THR A 175 1.00 14.49 -19.72
C THR A 175 0.51 13.07 -19.99
N ARG A 176 0.54 12.20 -18.98
CA ARG A 176 -0.10 10.88 -19.02
C ARG A 176 -1.60 10.98 -19.27
N LYS A 177 -2.31 11.85 -18.54
CA LYS A 177 -3.75 12.08 -18.75
C LYS A 177 -4.05 12.52 -20.18
N MET A 178 -3.26 13.42 -20.77
CA MET A 178 -3.43 13.82 -22.18
C MET A 178 -3.23 12.64 -23.13
N ALA A 179 -2.14 11.89 -22.98
CA ALA A 179 -1.86 10.74 -23.84
C ALA A 179 -3.01 9.73 -23.83
N ARG A 180 -3.62 9.51 -22.66
CA ARG A 180 -4.78 8.61 -22.47
C ARG A 180 -6.08 9.14 -23.06
N GLN A 181 -6.14 10.41 -23.44
CA GLN A 181 -7.30 11.00 -24.11
C GLN A 181 -7.21 10.89 -25.63
N PHE A 182 -6.06 10.60 -26.24
CA PHE A 182 -5.91 10.67 -27.70
C PHE A 182 -6.02 9.29 -28.36
N PRO A 183 -7.07 9.00 -29.16
CA PRO A 183 -7.14 7.77 -29.94
C PRO A 183 -5.86 7.43 -30.71
N ALA A 184 -5.21 8.44 -31.31
CA ALA A 184 -3.95 8.28 -32.04
C ALA A 184 -2.81 7.67 -31.20
N THR A 185 -2.72 8.01 -29.90
CA THR A 185 -1.68 7.44 -29.03
C THR A 185 -1.87 5.93 -28.85
N PHE A 186 -3.12 5.47 -28.75
CA PHE A 186 -3.42 4.04 -28.67
C PHE A 186 -3.11 3.31 -29.99
N GLN A 187 -3.34 3.97 -31.13
CA GLN A 187 -3.04 3.41 -32.46
C GLN A 187 -1.54 3.17 -32.69
N LEU A 188 -0.68 3.91 -31.99
CA LEU A 188 0.78 3.78 -32.04
C LEU A 188 1.34 2.71 -31.08
N LEU A 189 0.49 2.04 -30.29
CA LEU A 189 0.95 0.94 -29.43
C LEU A 189 1.59 -0.18 -30.24
N PRO A 190 2.58 -0.89 -29.67
CA PRO A 190 3.12 -2.09 -30.28
C PRO A 190 2.01 -3.09 -30.61
N SER A 191 1.98 -3.58 -31.85
CA SER A 191 0.95 -4.52 -32.30
C SER A 191 1.17 -5.93 -31.76
N GLU A 192 0.19 -6.82 -31.93
CA GLU A 192 0.39 -8.24 -31.60
C GLU A 192 1.52 -8.86 -32.44
N TYR A 193 1.71 -8.38 -33.67
CA TYR A 193 2.84 -8.77 -34.52
C TYR A 193 4.17 -8.32 -33.90
N TYR A 194 4.25 -7.06 -33.43
CA TYR A 194 5.40 -6.59 -32.67
C TYR A 194 5.62 -7.51 -31.47
N PHE A 195 4.61 -7.74 -30.64
CA PHE A 195 4.70 -8.50 -29.40
C PHE A 195 5.24 -9.92 -29.59
N LYS A 196 4.85 -10.59 -30.68
CA LYS A 196 5.28 -11.96 -31.02
C LYS A 196 6.66 -12.03 -31.69
N SER A 197 7.24 -10.90 -32.07
CA SER A 197 8.57 -10.87 -32.66
C SER A 197 9.66 -11.17 -31.61
N GLU A 198 10.84 -11.55 -32.08
CA GLU A 198 11.97 -11.89 -31.20
C GLU A 198 12.33 -10.76 -30.22
N LEU A 199 12.32 -9.51 -30.68
CA LEU A 199 12.57 -8.31 -29.88
C LEU A 199 11.28 -7.65 -29.35
N GLY A 200 10.18 -8.39 -29.45
CA GLY A 200 8.82 -7.90 -29.40
C GLY A 200 8.21 -7.70 -28.02
N ASN A 201 8.76 -8.37 -27.00
CA ASN A 201 8.21 -8.24 -25.67
C ASN A 201 8.54 -6.86 -25.09
N PHE A 202 7.71 -5.86 -25.38
CA PHE A 202 7.94 -4.48 -24.99
C PHE A 202 7.67 -4.19 -23.52
N LEU A 203 7.22 -5.17 -22.72
CA LEU A 203 7.01 -5.02 -21.29
C LEU A 203 7.89 -5.97 -20.49
N SER A 204 8.71 -5.40 -19.60
CA SER A 204 9.48 -6.19 -18.64
C SER A 204 8.70 -6.31 -17.34
N TYR A 205 8.29 -7.54 -17.03
CA TYR A 205 7.65 -7.90 -15.76
C TYR A 205 8.67 -8.40 -14.75
N ALA A 206 8.41 -8.15 -13.47
CA ALA A 206 9.19 -8.79 -12.40
C ALA A 206 8.91 -10.31 -12.38
N GLY A 207 7.64 -10.72 -12.54
CA GLY A 207 7.20 -12.12 -12.57
C GLY A 207 7.14 -12.73 -13.97
N GLU A 208 6.17 -13.62 -14.20
CA GLU A 208 5.92 -14.25 -15.50
C GLU A 208 5.46 -13.22 -16.54
N GLN A 209 5.85 -13.46 -17.80
CA GLN A 209 5.38 -12.65 -18.92
C GLN A 209 3.86 -12.80 -19.07
N LYS A 210 3.18 -11.67 -19.28
CA LYS A 210 1.74 -11.66 -19.49
C LYS A 210 1.40 -11.84 -20.97
N PRO A 211 0.31 -12.56 -21.31
CA PRO A 211 -0.17 -12.62 -22.68
C PRO A 211 -0.61 -11.24 -23.17
N TYR A 212 -0.57 -11.03 -24.49
CA TYR A 212 -0.95 -9.76 -25.10
C TYR A 212 -2.37 -9.30 -24.74
N SER A 213 -3.30 -10.23 -24.52
CA SER A 213 -4.67 -9.93 -24.08
C SER A 213 -4.73 -9.20 -22.73
N GLU A 214 -3.89 -9.55 -21.76
CA GLU A 214 -3.84 -8.84 -20.46
C GLU A 214 -3.29 -7.41 -20.63
N ILE A 215 -2.41 -7.19 -21.61
CA ILE A 215 -1.92 -5.86 -21.95
C ILE A 215 -3.05 -5.01 -22.52
N LEU A 216 -3.89 -5.57 -23.40
CA LEU A 216 -5.06 -4.89 -23.96
C LEU A 216 -6.07 -4.51 -22.89
N ASP A 217 -6.35 -5.41 -21.93
CA ASP A 217 -7.23 -5.10 -20.79
C ASP A 217 -6.70 -3.92 -19.96
N LYS A 218 -5.38 -3.86 -19.77
CA LYS A 218 -4.74 -2.76 -19.07
C LYS A 218 -4.81 -1.45 -19.87
N VAL A 219 -4.58 -1.49 -21.18
CA VAL A 219 -4.70 -0.34 -22.06
C VAL A 219 -6.13 0.20 -22.09
N ASN A 220 -7.14 -0.67 -22.09
CA ASN A 220 -8.55 -0.30 -21.96
C ASN A 220 -8.84 0.43 -20.64
N LYS A 221 -8.22 0.00 -19.53
CA LYS A 221 -8.30 0.70 -18.24
C LYS A 221 -7.72 2.12 -18.32
N PHE A 222 -6.56 2.30 -18.97
CA PHE A 222 -5.96 3.63 -19.14
C PHE A 222 -6.91 4.62 -19.80
N PHE A 223 -7.67 4.19 -20.82
CA PHE A 223 -8.64 5.06 -21.47
C PHE A 223 -9.84 5.35 -20.55
N THR A 224 -10.44 4.32 -19.95
CA THR A 224 -11.64 4.47 -19.10
C THR A 224 -11.40 5.22 -17.79
N GLU A 225 -10.15 5.30 -17.31
CA GLU A 225 -9.78 6.12 -16.14
C GLU A 225 -9.89 7.62 -16.41
N ASP A 226 -9.57 8.06 -17.64
CA ASP A 226 -9.40 9.47 -18.00
C ASP A 226 -10.44 9.96 -19.03
N ASN A 227 -11.36 9.09 -19.46
CA ASN A 227 -12.45 9.37 -20.39
C ASN A 227 -13.79 8.80 -19.87
N GLU A 228 -14.87 9.56 -20.09
CA GLU A 228 -16.23 9.16 -19.69
C GLU A 228 -16.81 8.04 -20.58
N ASP A 229 -16.32 7.93 -21.82
CA ASP A 229 -16.84 6.98 -22.80
C ASP A 229 -16.33 5.57 -22.49
N LYS A 230 -17.26 4.63 -22.33
CA LYS A 230 -16.94 3.21 -22.13
C LYS A 230 -16.92 2.49 -23.46
N ILE A 231 -15.87 2.74 -24.23
CA ILE A 231 -15.59 2.03 -25.48
C ILE A 231 -14.52 0.96 -25.24
N ASP A 232 -14.55 -0.09 -26.04
CA ASP A 232 -13.42 -1.01 -26.17
C ASP A 232 -12.42 -0.39 -27.16
N VAL A 233 -11.36 0.21 -26.62
CA VAL A 233 -10.32 0.94 -27.36
C VAL A 233 -9.62 0.03 -28.36
N TRP A 234 -9.45 -1.25 -28.02
CA TRP A 234 -8.83 -2.22 -28.91
C TRP A 234 -9.66 -2.40 -30.19
N THR A 235 -10.93 -2.74 -30.03
CA THR A 235 -11.83 -2.99 -31.16
C THR A 235 -12.10 -1.71 -31.95
N GLU A 236 -12.29 -0.59 -31.26
CA GLU A 236 -12.65 0.67 -31.91
C GLU A 236 -11.46 1.34 -32.60
N TYR A 237 -10.35 1.57 -31.90
CA TYR A 237 -9.25 2.41 -32.40
C TYR A 237 -8.03 1.61 -32.87
N ILE A 238 -7.59 0.61 -32.11
CA ILE A 238 -6.26 -0.01 -32.31
C ILE A 238 -6.28 -1.06 -33.44
N LYS A 239 -7.13 -2.07 -33.30
CA LYS A 239 -7.17 -3.25 -34.17
C LYS A 239 -7.27 -2.88 -35.66
N PRO A 240 -8.18 -2.00 -36.10
CA PRO A 240 -8.35 -1.72 -37.53
C PRO A 240 -7.11 -1.10 -38.17
N VAL A 241 -6.38 -0.28 -37.43
CA VAL A 241 -5.12 0.33 -37.91
C VAL A 241 -3.99 -0.70 -37.94
N HIS A 242 -3.86 -1.52 -36.89
CA HIS A 242 -2.85 -2.57 -36.82
C HIS A 242 -3.01 -3.60 -37.94
N GLU A 243 -4.24 -4.01 -38.24
CA GLU A 243 -4.55 -4.93 -39.35
C GLU A 243 -4.17 -4.28 -40.69
N ALA A 244 -4.56 -3.03 -40.94
CA ALA A 244 -4.20 -2.32 -42.15
C ALA A 244 -2.68 -2.16 -42.34
N MET A 245 -1.90 -2.04 -41.25
CA MET A 245 -0.44 -1.98 -41.36
C MET A 245 0.19 -3.32 -41.76
N LEU A 246 -0.49 -4.44 -41.52
CA LEU A 246 -0.03 -5.77 -41.94
C LEU A 246 -0.45 -6.13 -43.37
N GLU A 247 -1.48 -5.47 -43.91
CA GLU A 247 -1.96 -5.69 -45.28
C GLU A 247 -0.88 -5.35 -46.33
N PRO A 248 -0.78 -6.12 -47.44
CA PRO A 248 0.11 -5.78 -48.54
C PRO A 248 -0.32 -4.47 -49.22
N LEU A 249 0.63 -3.74 -49.79
CA LEU A 249 0.30 -2.69 -50.75
C LEU A 249 -0.20 -3.32 -52.08
N PRO A 250 -1.00 -2.59 -52.87
CA PRO A 250 -1.44 -3.06 -54.18
C PRO A 250 -0.27 -3.50 -55.07
N GLU A 251 -0.47 -4.56 -55.85
CA GLU A 251 0.58 -5.16 -56.66
C GLU A 251 1.22 -4.14 -57.62
N GLY A 252 2.54 -4.02 -57.58
CA GLY A 252 3.31 -3.09 -58.42
C GLY A 252 3.30 -1.63 -57.96
N PHE A 253 2.62 -1.27 -56.87
CA PHE A 253 2.68 0.08 -56.32
C PHE A 253 4.03 0.33 -55.64
N GLU A 254 4.69 1.45 -55.98
CA GLU A 254 6.02 1.76 -55.48
C GLU A 254 6.00 2.38 -54.07
N HIS A 255 6.81 1.81 -53.18
CA HIS A 255 7.05 2.34 -51.84
C HIS A 255 8.55 2.38 -51.51
N ASP A 256 9.07 3.59 -51.31
CA ASP A 256 10.41 3.83 -50.81
C ASP A 256 10.34 4.18 -49.31
N CYS A 257 10.89 3.33 -48.45
CA CYS A 257 10.81 3.43 -46.99
C CYS A 257 12.17 3.82 -46.40
N LEU A 258 12.29 5.04 -45.90
CA LEU A 258 13.48 5.51 -45.20
C LEU A 258 13.32 5.37 -43.69
N ILE A 259 14.31 4.73 -43.06
CA ILE A 259 14.34 4.40 -41.64
C ILE A 259 15.51 5.15 -40.99
N GLY A 260 15.22 5.92 -39.93
CA GLY A 260 16.26 6.49 -39.08
C GLY A 260 16.91 5.42 -38.20
N ASN A 261 18.23 5.48 -38.03
CA ASN A 261 18.97 4.58 -37.16
C ASN A 261 20.11 5.29 -36.41
N GLN A 262 20.78 4.54 -35.53
CA GLN A 262 21.93 4.92 -34.69
C GLN A 262 21.61 5.85 -33.52
N TYR A 263 20.35 5.83 -33.05
CA TYR A 263 19.91 6.50 -31.83
C TYR A 263 19.40 5.47 -30.83
N ALA A 264 19.71 5.69 -29.55
CA ALA A 264 19.19 4.85 -28.47
C ALA A 264 17.66 4.92 -28.47
N THR A 265 17.01 3.77 -28.63
CA THR A 265 15.57 3.68 -28.83
C THR A 265 14.96 2.69 -27.87
N LEU A 266 13.81 3.04 -27.28
CA LEU A 266 13.16 2.23 -26.26
C LEU A 266 12.55 0.96 -26.84
N TYR A 267 12.99 -0.20 -26.36
CA TYR A 267 12.50 -1.53 -26.78
C TYR A 267 11.63 -2.19 -25.71
N GLN A 268 12.00 -2.07 -24.44
CA GLN A 268 11.23 -2.62 -23.32
C GLN A 268 11.01 -1.58 -22.23
N VAL A 269 9.77 -1.51 -21.74
CA VAL A 269 9.36 -0.65 -20.64
C VAL A 269 9.11 -1.52 -19.40
N PRO A 270 9.66 -1.17 -18.23
CA PRO A 270 9.33 -1.87 -17.00
C PRO A 270 7.86 -1.63 -16.66
N ASP A 271 7.14 -2.69 -16.26
CA ASP A 271 5.76 -2.57 -15.81
C ASP A 271 5.63 -2.88 -14.31
N ASN A 272 5.75 -1.83 -13.49
CA ASN A 272 5.64 -1.94 -12.05
C ASN A 272 4.20 -1.93 -11.54
N SER A 273 3.20 -1.66 -12.41
CA SER A 273 1.79 -1.58 -11.97
C SER A 273 1.18 -2.96 -11.65
N VAL A 274 1.94 -4.03 -11.86
CA VAL A 274 1.56 -5.42 -11.60
C VAL A 274 2.05 -5.87 -10.21
N VAL A 275 2.72 -4.99 -9.47
CA VAL A 275 3.31 -5.32 -8.19
C VAL A 275 2.47 -4.73 -7.05
N ASP A 276 1.60 -5.56 -6.46
CA ASP A 276 0.73 -5.20 -5.31
C ASP A 276 1.48 -5.00 -3.99
N TRP A 277 2.81 -5.05 -4.00
CA TRP A 277 3.64 -4.95 -2.80
C TRP A 277 4.74 -3.90 -2.96
N ARG A 278 5.23 -3.37 -1.83
CA ARG A 278 6.19 -2.27 -1.80
C ARG A 278 7.52 -2.67 -2.46
N VAL A 279 7.86 -2.04 -3.59
CA VAL A 279 9.09 -2.32 -4.34
C VAL A 279 10.17 -1.28 -4.02
N PHE A 280 11.31 -1.74 -3.51
CA PHE A 280 12.49 -0.90 -3.27
C PHE A 280 13.43 -0.77 -4.48
N PHE A 281 13.48 -1.78 -5.37
CA PHE A 281 14.31 -1.78 -6.59
C PHE A 281 13.45 -1.69 -7.85
N LYS A 282 13.71 -0.75 -8.75
CA LYS A 282 12.94 -0.65 -10.01
C LYS A 282 13.59 -1.46 -11.13
N SER A 283 12.76 -2.16 -11.91
CA SER A 283 13.20 -2.88 -13.11
C SER A 283 13.77 -1.94 -14.18
N ASP A 284 14.67 -2.45 -15.00
CA ASP A 284 15.29 -1.69 -16.10
C ASP A 284 14.37 -1.57 -17.32
N ALA A 285 14.48 -0.43 -18.00
CA ALA A 285 14.08 -0.29 -19.39
C ALA A 285 15.24 -0.70 -20.31
N SER A 286 14.92 -1.29 -21.45
CA SER A 286 15.90 -1.76 -22.44
C SER A 286 15.90 -0.85 -23.66
N PHE A 287 17.08 -0.45 -24.11
CA PHE A 287 17.28 0.43 -25.26
C PHE A 287 18.15 -0.26 -26.32
N MET A 288 17.79 -0.17 -27.60
CA MET A 288 18.60 -0.69 -28.71
C MET A 288 18.63 0.33 -29.87
N ASN A 289 19.03 -0.11 -31.07
CA ASN A 289 19.11 0.76 -32.24
C ASN A 289 17.73 1.15 -32.79
N GLY A 290 17.62 2.37 -33.29
CA GLY A 290 16.45 2.95 -33.94
C GLY A 290 16.67 4.44 -34.19
N ASP A 291 15.58 5.20 -34.33
CA ASP A 291 15.62 6.65 -34.57
C ASP A 291 15.39 7.51 -33.31
N GLY A 292 15.41 6.89 -32.12
CA GLY A 292 15.15 7.52 -30.83
C GLY A 292 13.70 7.36 -30.35
N VAL A 293 12.78 6.95 -31.23
CA VAL A 293 11.36 6.71 -30.90
C VAL A 293 10.91 5.32 -31.40
N VAL A 294 11.19 5.00 -32.66
CA VAL A 294 10.71 3.81 -33.36
C VAL A 294 11.82 2.76 -33.42
N PRO A 295 11.61 1.58 -32.79
CA PRO A 295 12.52 0.45 -32.91
C PRO A 295 12.80 0.09 -34.37
N LEU A 296 14.06 -0.25 -34.70
CA LEU A 296 14.50 -0.49 -36.08
C LEU A 296 13.61 -1.50 -36.82
N PHE A 297 13.26 -2.62 -36.16
CA PHE A 297 12.44 -3.65 -36.77
C PHE A 297 10.96 -3.23 -36.95
N SER A 298 10.47 -2.32 -36.09
CA SER A 298 9.11 -1.77 -36.22
C SER A 298 8.99 -0.79 -37.38
N ALA A 299 10.10 -0.16 -37.74
CA ALA A 299 10.19 0.75 -38.88
C ALA A 299 10.27 0.02 -40.25
N ILE A 300 10.46 -1.30 -40.24
CA ILE A 300 10.44 -2.13 -41.46
C ILE A 300 9.01 -2.61 -41.71
N PRO A 301 8.40 -2.32 -42.87
CA PRO A 301 7.04 -2.77 -43.17
C PRO A 301 6.97 -4.27 -43.46
N ASN A 302 5.82 -4.88 -43.18
CA ASN A 302 5.53 -6.28 -43.55
C ASN A 302 5.23 -6.45 -45.06
N HIS A 303 4.87 -5.37 -45.76
CA HIS A 303 4.63 -5.36 -47.20
C HIS A 303 5.91 -5.06 -47.99
N VAL A 304 5.90 -5.34 -49.29
CA VAL A 304 7.06 -5.11 -50.16
C VAL A 304 7.35 -3.60 -50.27
N ALA A 305 8.55 -3.19 -49.85
CA ALA A 305 9.04 -1.82 -49.94
C ALA A 305 10.55 -1.80 -50.20
N LYS A 306 11.06 -0.78 -50.91
CA LYS A 306 12.50 -0.52 -50.98
C LYS A 306 12.93 0.15 -49.69
N THR A 307 13.71 -0.56 -48.89
CA THR A 307 14.12 -0.07 -47.57
C THR A 307 15.47 0.64 -47.64
N TYR A 308 15.55 1.80 -47.01
CA TYR A 308 16.72 2.65 -46.94
C TYR A 308 16.96 3.05 -45.48
N PHE A 309 18.21 3.27 -45.11
CA PHE A 309 18.60 3.68 -43.76
C PHE A 309 19.37 4.99 -43.78
N VAL A 310 19.17 5.80 -42.76
CA VAL A 310 19.89 7.06 -42.54
C VAL A 310 20.18 7.22 -41.06
N GLN A 311 21.37 7.73 -40.73
CA GLN A 311 21.66 8.18 -39.37
C GLN A 311 20.87 9.46 -39.09
N GLY A 312 19.67 9.36 -38.52
CA GLY A 312 18.79 10.49 -38.27
C GLY A 312 17.82 10.25 -37.12
N GLN A 313 17.62 11.29 -36.30
CA GLN A 313 16.69 11.27 -35.18
C GLN A 313 15.25 11.50 -35.64
N HIS A 314 14.29 10.82 -35.04
CA HIS A 314 12.88 10.82 -35.43
C HIS A 314 12.28 12.21 -35.62
N ASN A 315 12.48 13.12 -34.66
CA ASN A 315 11.92 14.48 -34.68
C ASN A 315 12.57 15.41 -35.72
N GLU A 316 13.72 15.04 -36.28
CA GLU A 316 14.50 15.86 -37.20
C GLU A 316 14.58 15.27 -38.62
N LEU A 317 14.02 14.08 -38.87
CA LEU A 317 14.00 13.47 -40.21
C LEU A 317 13.42 14.42 -41.27
N GLY A 318 12.42 15.22 -40.89
CA GLY A 318 11.81 16.23 -41.76
C GLY A 318 12.67 17.47 -42.05
N SER A 319 13.80 17.63 -41.39
CA SER A 319 14.77 18.71 -41.63
C SER A 319 16.20 18.22 -41.92
N HIS A 320 16.43 16.92 -41.86
CA HIS A 320 17.75 16.33 -42.05
C HIS A 320 18.24 16.50 -43.50
N PRO A 321 19.41 17.12 -43.76
CA PRO A 321 19.87 17.44 -45.12
C PRO A 321 19.95 16.23 -46.06
N THR A 322 20.50 15.11 -45.57
CA THR A 322 20.56 13.85 -46.34
C THR A 322 19.18 13.29 -46.67
N VAL A 323 18.18 13.49 -45.80
CA VAL A 323 16.81 13.07 -46.07
C VAL A 323 16.20 13.92 -47.17
N MET A 324 16.51 15.22 -47.23
CA MET A 324 16.02 16.09 -48.31
C MET A 324 16.59 15.66 -49.66
N GLN A 325 17.88 15.31 -49.71
CA GLN A 325 18.52 14.74 -50.90
C GLN A 325 17.90 13.39 -51.30
N PHE A 326 17.59 12.54 -50.31
CA PHE A 326 16.91 11.27 -50.53
C PHE A 326 15.52 11.45 -51.13
N ILE A 327 14.69 12.36 -50.58
CA ILE A 327 13.35 12.62 -51.11
C ILE A 327 13.44 13.03 -52.57
N LYS A 328 14.34 13.96 -52.94
CA LYS A 328 14.57 14.36 -54.33
C LYS A 328 14.98 13.20 -55.22
N TRP A 329 15.92 12.38 -54.76
CA TRP A 329 16.41 11.22 -55.51
C TRP A 329 15.30 10.17 -55.72
N SER A 330 14.52 9.86 -54.67
CA SER A 330 13.40 8.92 -54.73
C SER A 330 12.25 9.43 -55.60
N MET A 331 11.92 10.72 -55.53
CA MET A 331 10.95 11.37 -56.42
C MET A 331 11.37 11.31 -57.89
N ASN A 332 12.69 11.30 -58.16
CA ASN A 332 13.26 11.09 -59.49
C ASN A 332 13.46 9.60 -59.83
N ASN A 333 12.64 8.71 -59.26
CA ASN A 333 12.68 7.25 -59.46
C ASN A 333 14.03 6.61 -59.14
N CYS A 334 14.77 7.17 -58.19
CA CYS A 334 16.09 6.70 -57.78
C CYS A 334 17.11 6.70 -58.93
N ILE A 335 16.91 7.56 -59.95
CA ILE A 335 17.82 7.73 -61.08
C ILE A 335 18.98 8.65 -60.66
N GLY A 336 20.21 8.22 -60.95
CA GLY A 336 21.44 8.93 -60.62
C GLY A 336 22.15 8.34 -59.40
N GLU A 337 23.16 9.05 -58.90
CA GLU A 337 23.91 8.62 -57.72
C GLU A 337 23.04 8.70 -56.45
N LYS A 338 23.05 7.61 -55.67
CA LYS A 338 22.37 7.55 -54.37
C LYS A 338 23.03 8.56 -53.43
N PRO A 339 22.26 9.41 -52.71
CA PRO A 339 22.82 10.36 -51.75
C PRO A 339 23.77 9.73 -50.74
N ASP A 340 24.81 10.48 -50.38
CA ASP A 340 25.77 10.11 -49.35
C ASP A 340 25.09 10.04 -47.98
N GLY A 341 25.39 9.00 -47.20
CA GLY A 341 24.75 8.75 -45.89
C GLY A 341 23.43 7.96 -45.94
N ILE A 342 22.91 7.66 -47.14
CA ILE A 342 21.81 6.69 -47.31
C ILE A 342 22.37 5.28 -47.51
N GLU A 343 21.92 4.30 -46.73
CA GLU A 343 22.32 2.90 -46.82
C GLU A 343 21.17 2.01 -47.34
N ILE A 344 21.51 0.90 -48.02
CA ILE A 344 20.54 -0.09 -48.55
C ILE A 344 20.69 -1.46 -47.84
N ALA A 345 21.71 -1.62 -46.99
CA ALA A 345 21.94 -2.85 -46.24
C ALA A 345 20.88 -3.03 -45.13
N SER A 346 20.64 -4.25 -44.66
CA SER A 346 19.84 -4.48 -43.46
C SER A 346 20.47 -3.73 -42.28
N GLY A 347 19.78 -2.73 -41.74
CA GLY A 347 20.31 -1.93 -40.63
C GLY A 347 20.82 -2.79 -39.48
N GLU A 348 21.96 -2.40 -38.91
CA GLU A 348 22.55 -3.04 -37.74
C GLU A 348 21.58 -3.00 -36.55
N THR A 349 21.25 -4.14 -35.95
CA THR A 349 20.28 -4.17 -34.83
C THR A 349 20.87 -3.67 -33.52
N ASP A 350 22.19 -3.79 -33.36
CA ASP A 350 22.89 -3.36 -32.17
C ASP A 350 23.12 -1.85 -32.19
N LEU A 351 23.04 -1.25 -31.01
CA LEU A 351 23.30 0.18 -30.85
C LEU A 351 24.82 0.39 -31.00
N LYS A 352 25.22 1.32 -31.86
CA LYS A 352 26.62 1.70 -32.03
C LYS A 352 27.22 2.25 -30.73
N LYS A 353 28.55 2.32 -30.69
CA LYS A 353 29.33 2.65 -29.51
C LYS A 353 28.89 3.93 -28.79
N GLY A 354 28.75 3.80 -27.47
CA GLY A 354 28.30 4.88 -26.59
C GLY A 354 28.07 4.41 -25.16
N PHE A 355 27.53 5.28 -24.32
CA PHE A 355 27.38 5.07 -22.88
C PHE A 355 25.96 5.39 -22.45
N MET A 356 25.34 4.52 -21.64
CA MET A 356 24.05 4.74 -21.02
C MET A 356 24.22 4.87 -19.51
N ALA A 357 24.05 6.09 -18.99
CA ALA A 357 23.92 6.30 -17.56
C ALA A 357 22.47 6.07 -17.12
N ARG A 358 22.29 5.35 -16.01
CA ARG A 358 20.99 4.97 -15.45
C ARG A 358 20.91 5.41 -13.99
N VAL A 359 19.87 6.15 -13.67
CA VAL A 359 19.62 6.63 -12.31
C VAL A 359 18.15 6.36 -11.96
N LYS A 360 17.92 5.58 -10.91
CA LYS A 360 16.58 5.18 -10.46
C LYS A 360 16.26 5.84 -9.12
N CYS A 361 14.99 6.20 -8.94
CA CYS A 361 14.43 6.91 -7.79
C CYS A 361 14.85 6.39 -6.40
N PRO A 362 14.75 7.22 -5.34
CA PRO A 362 14.04 8.51 -5.28
C PRO A 362 14.96 9.73 -5.45
N VAL A 363 15.77 9.74 -6.51
CA VAL A 363 16.69 10.83 -6.83
C VAL A 363 16.42 11.41 -8.21
N ASP A 364 16.64 12.72 -8.32
CA ASP A 364 16.70 13.45 -9.58
C ASP A 364 18.17 13.69 -9.97
N PRO A 365 18.63 13.19 -11.13
CA PRO A 365 19.97 13.45 -11.61
C PRO A 365 20.05 14.77 -12.39
N THR A 366 21.13 15.49 -12.17
CA THR A 366 21.65 16.58 -13.01
C THR A 366 22.95 16.09 -13.63
N PHE A 367 22.96 15.89 -14.95
CA PHE A 367 24.13 15.50 -15.72
C PHE A 367 24.93 16.76 -16.09
N LEU A 368 26.24 16.70 -15.86
CA LEU A 368 27.18 17.81 -15.99
C LEU A 368 28.40 17.36 -16.81
N ASP A 369 28.99 18.27 -17.57
CA ASP A 369 30.29 18.01 -18.20
C ASP A 369 31.44 18.04 -17.16
N LYS A 370 32.68 17.83 -17.64
CA LYS A 370 33.87 17.85 -16.79
C LYS A 370 34.13 19.21 -16.14
N GLU A 371 33.66 20.31 -16.75
CA GLU A 371 33.72 21.67 -16.19
C GLU A 371 32.55 22.00 -15.25
N GLY A 372 31.59 21.10 -15.07
CA GLY A 372 30.42 21.28 -14.22
C GLY A 372 29.31 22.12 -14.85
N LYS A 373 29.28 22.26 -16.18
CA LYS A 373 28.17 22.88 -16.91
C LYS A 373 27.07 21.87 -17.20
N TYR A 374 25.83 22.35 -17.30
CA TYR A 374 24.64 21.52 -17.49
C TYR A 374 24.63 20.79 -18.84
N LEU A 375 24.37 19.48 -18.82
CA LEU A 375 24.10 18.63 -19.99
C LEU A 375 22.62 18.26 -20.11
N ALA A 376 22.07 17.60 -19.09
CA ALA A 376 20.72 17.04 -19.11
C ALA A 376 20.17 16.78 -17.70
N GLY A 377 18.87 16.49 -17.59
CA GLY A 377 18.21 16.11 -16.34
C GLY A 377 17.59 17.29 -15.58
N GLN A 378 17.64 17.24 -14.25
CA GLN A 378 17.08 18.31 -13.42
C GLN A 378 17.97 19.55 -13.52
N PHE A 379 17.41 20.66 -14.02
CA PHE A 379 18.13 21.91 -14.13
C PHE A 379 18.37 22.54 -12.74
N ASP A 380 19.63 22.80 -12.40
CA ASP A 380 20.01 23.54 -11.19
C ASP A 380 20.36 24.99 -11.60
N PRO A 381 19.60 26.00 -11.15
CA PRO A 381 19.80 27.40 -11.54
C PRO A 381 21.13 27.99 -11.05
N ASN A 382 21.85 27.30 -10.16
CA ASN A 382 23.15 27.74 -9.64
C ASN A 382 24.35 27.24 -10.49
N LEU A 383 24.10 26.59 -11.63
CA LEU A 383 25.16 26.00 -12.47
C LEU A 383 25.91 27.04 -13.32
N ASN A 384 27.14 26.69 -13.70
CA ASN A 384 28.11 27.51 -14.45
C ASN A 384 27.76 27.73 -15.94
N GLY A 385 26.48 27.61 -16.30
CA GLY A 385 25.98 27.66 -17.68
C GLY A 385 25.64 26.29 -18.27
N VAL A 386 25.27 26.30 -19.55
CA VAL A 386 24.92 25.11 -20.34
C VAL A 386 26.14 24.69 -21.16
N SER A 387 26.43 23.39 -21.21
CA SER A 387 27.52 22.84 -22.01
C SER A 387 27.21 22.91 -23.50
N GLU A 388 28.21 23.11 -24.35
CA GLU A 388 28.04 23.03 -25.81
C GLU A 388 27.62 21.61 -26.24
N LEU A 389 28.05 20.59 -25.48
CA LEU A 389 27.69 19.19 -25.71
C LEU A 389 26.19 18.92 -25.55
N ALA A 390 25.46 19.76 -24.80
CA ALA A 390 24.01 19.65 -24.64
C ALA A 390 23.24 19.87 -25.96
N SER A 391 23.89 20.46 -26.97
CA SER A 391 23.33 20.67 -28.30
C SER A 391 23.61 19.52 -29.27
N ASN A 392 24.35 18.49 -28.86
CA ASN A 392 24.58 17.32 -29.70
C ASN A 392 23.27 16.53 -29.88
N PRO A 393 22.76 16.35 -31.11
CA PRO A 393 21.47 15.68 -31.35
C PRO A 393 21.48 14.20 -30.95
N ARG A 394 22.65 13.56 -30.86
CA ARG A 394 22.80 12.16 -30.43
C ARG A 394 22.83 11.98 -28.91
N LEU A 395 22.86 13.08 -28.14
CA LEU A 395 22.69 13.04 -26.69
C LEU A 395 21.19 12.85 -26.39
N ASN A 396 20.79 11.68 -25.88
CA ASN A 396 19.38 11.39 -25.63
C ASN A 396 19.09 11.16 -24.14
N TYR A 397 18.19 11.98 -23.60
CA TYR A 397 17.70 11.85 -22.21
C TYR A 397 16.29 11.27 -22.20
N PHE A 398 16.09 10.19 -21.45
CA PHE A 398 14.79 9.53 -21.29
C PHE A 398 14.34 9.54 -19.83
N SER A 399 13.08 9.91 -19.61
CA SER A 399 12.38 9.74 -18.34
C SER A 399 11.32 8.66 -18.50
N ILE A 400 11.43 7.57 -17.74
CA ILE A 400 10.49 6.45 -17.74
C ILE A 400 10.01 6.25 -16.30
N GLY A 401 8.91 6.94 -15.98
CA GLY A 401 8.42 7.08 -14.62
C GLY A 401 9.54 7.58 -13.69
N GLU A 402 9.89 6.73 -12.73
CA GLU A 402 10.87 6.97 -11.68
C GLU A 402 12.33 6.59 -12.09
N SER A 403 12.58 6.33 -13.36
CA SER A 403 13.92 6.01 -13.85
C SER A 403 14.35 7.01 -14.92
N LYS A 404 15.58 7.50 -14.82
CA LYS A 404 16.19 8.45 -15.75
C LYS A 404 17.37 7.82 -16.46
N TYR A 405 17.46 8.04 -17.76
CA TYR A 405 18.46 7.46 -18.64
C TYR A 405 19.11 8.58 -19.46
N LEU A 406 20.43 8.56 -19.60
CA LEU A 406 21.15 9.45 -20.51
C LEU A 406 22.06 8.60 -21.41
N PHE A 407 21.78 8.61 -22.71
CA PHE A 407 22.66 8.05 -23.72
C PHE A 407 23.64 9.12 -24.21
N ILE A 408 24.92 8.76 -24.26
CA ILE A 408 26.04 9.61 -24.63
C ILE A 408 26.80 8.87 -25.74
N PRO A 409 26.85 9.40 -26.96
CA PRO A 409 27.63 8.79 -28.03
C PRO A 409 29.14 8.85 -27.75
N GLU A 410 29.90 7.89 -28.29
CA GLU A 410 31.36 7.76 -28.08
C GLU A 410 32.17 8.96 -28.60
N ASP A 411 31.66 9.71 -29.58
CA ASP A 411 32.35 10.89 -30.15
C ASP A 411 32.39 12.09 -29.20
N LEU A 412 31.61 12.06 -28.11
CA LEU A 412 31.70 13.01 -27.02
C LEU A 412 32.81 12.57 -26.07
N ASP A 413 34.07 12.84 -26.45
CA ASP A 413 35.29 12.57 -25.67
C ASP A 413 35.38 13.47 -24.41
N SER A 414 34.46 13.28 -23.47
CA SER A 414 34.44 13.97 -22.19
C SER A 414 33.86 13.09 -21.09
N ASP A 415 34.60 12.98 -20.00
CA ASP A 415 34.05 12.50 -18.74
C ASP A 415 32.89 13.40 -18.30
N ILE A 416 31.92 12.81 -17.60
CA ILE A 416 30.75 13.52 -17.10
C ILE A 416 30.60 13.33 -15.60
N ASN A 417 29.98 14.31 -14.96
CA ASN A 417 29.61 14.24 -13.55
C ASN A 417 28.10 14.20 -13.44
N VAL A 418 27.59 13.38 -12.53
CA VAL A 418 26.16 13.30 -12.22
C VAL A 418 25.96 13.73 -10.78
N LYS A 419 25.29 14.86 -10.59
CA LYS A 419 24.81 15.28 -9.28
C LYS A 419 23.42 14.68 -9.08
N ILE A 420 23.24 13.85 -8.06
CA ILE A 420 21.94 13.28 -7.72
C ILE A 420 21.40 13.95 -6.46
N THR A 421 20.13 14.33 -6.48
CA THR A 421 19.43 14.97 -5.36
C THR A 421 18.19 14.17 -5.02
N SER A 422 18.05 13.72 -3.78
CA SER A 422 16.87 12.94 -3.35
C SER A 422 15.68 13.85 -3.05
N TYR A 423 14.51 13.52 -3.61
CA TYR A 423 13.26 14.24 -3.32
C TYR A 423 12.44 13.55 -2.22
N GLU A 424 12.73 12.27 -1.95
CA GLU A 424 12.13 11.44 -0.90
C GLU A 424 13.18 10.53 -0.26
N SER A 425 12.85 9.96 0.90
CA SER A 425 13.70 8.97 1.56
C SER A 425 13.49 7.60 0.94
N GLY A 426 14.56 6.89 0.58
CA GLY A 426 14.49 5.57 -0.05
C GLY A 426 15.86 5.08 -0.53
N ILE A 427 15.87 4.26 -1.59
CA ILE A 427 17.08 3.62 -2.13
C ILE A 427 17.24 4.02 -3.58
N ALA A 428 18.32 4.72 -3.91
CA ALA A 428 18.69 5.03 -5.28
C ALA A 428 19.59 3.93 -5.85
N ASP A 429 19.29 3.48 -7.07
CA ASP A 429 20.09 2.51 -7.83
C ASP A 429 20.72 3.24 -9.03
N ILE A 430 22.03 3.08 -9.21
CA ILE A 430 22.81 3.79 -10.21
C ILE A 430 23.65 2.78 -10.96
N SER A 431 23.58 2.80 -12.29
CA SER A 431 24.46 2.00 -13.14
C SER A 431 24.84 2.74 -14.42
N ILE A 432 25.87 2.25 -15.08
CA ILE A 432 26.38 2.75 -16.35
C ILE A 432 26.59 1.53 -17.24
N GLN A 433 26.15 1.62 -18.50
CA GLN A 433 26.49 0.63 -19.51
C GLN A 433 27.34 1.29 -20.61
N ALA A 434 28.47 0.69 -20.94
CA ALA A 434 29.22 0.99 -22.17
C ALA A 434 28.81 -0.01 -23.25
N PHE A 435 28.42 0.49 -24.41
CA PHE A 435 28.16 -0.30 -25.61
C PHE A 435 29.44 -0.33 -26.44
N ASP A 436 30.16 -1.45 -26.43
CA ASP A 436 31.30 -1.74 -27.30
C ASP A 436 31.02 -3.05 -28.07
N GLU A 437 32.04 -3.80 -28.49
CA GLU A 437 31.86 -5.18 -29.00
C GLU A 437 31.19 -6.10 -27.96
N GLU A 438 31.48 -5.84 -26.67
CA GLU A 438 30.75 -6.39 -25.53
C GLU A 438 30.23 -5.23 -24.69
N ILE A 439 29.06 -5.41 -24.09
CA ILE A 439 28.45 -4.45 -23.18
C ILE A 439 29.06 -4.63 -21.81
N THR A 440 29.70 -3.57 -21.30
CA THR A 440 30.22 -3.53 -19.94
C THR A 440 29.27 -2.73 -19.06
N GLU A 441 28.70 -3.35 -18.04
CA GLU A 441 27.86 -2.68 -17.04
C GLU A 441 28.58 -2.54 -15.71
N VAL A 442 28.70 -1.29 -15.25
CA VAL A 442 29.19 -0.91 -13.93
C VAL A 442 27.98 -0.55 -13.07
N LYS A 443 27.75 -1.31 -12.00
CA LYS A 443 26.60 -1.13 -11.12
C LYS A 443 27.07 -0.78 -9.71
N PHE A 444 26.68 0.39 -9.22
CA PHE A 444 27.05 0.82 -7.88
C PHE A 444 26.21 0.12 -6.82
N GLU A 445 26.76 0.02 -5.60
CA GLU A 445 25.98 -0.41 -4.45
C GLU A 445 24.76 0.51 -4.24
N PRO A 446 23.59 -0.05 -3.88
CA PRO A 446 22.39 0.75 -3.67
C PRO A 446 22.60 1.83 -2.61
N LEU A 447 22.18 3.04 -2.93
CA LEU A 447 22.43 4.23 -2.14
C LEU A 447 21.20 4.56 -1.28
N PRO A 448 21.22 4.33 0.05
CA PRO A 448 20.18 4.85 0.91
C PRO A 448 20.29 6.38 0.94
N VAL A 449 19.18 7.05 0.66
CA VAL A 449 19.08 8.51 0.62
C VAL A 449 17.97 8.99 1.55
N LYS A 450 18.21 10.08 2.27
CA LYS A 450 17.17 10.85 2.97
C LYS A 450 16.71 12.00 2.10
N LYS A 451 15.46 12.47 2.22
CA LYS A 451 14.97 13.63 1.47
C LYS A 451 15.92 14.84 1.57
N GLY A 452 16.33 15.39 0.42
CA GLY A 452 17.22 16.55 0.29
C GLY A 452 18.72 16.23 0.31
N GLU A 453 19.09 14.95 0.43
CA GLU A 453 20.48 14.50 0.38
C GLU A 453 21.03 14.52 -1.06
N THR A 454 22.33 14.78 -1.20
CA THR A 454 23.00 14.86 -2.51
C THR A 454 24.21 13.95 -2.58
N ALA A 455 24.42 13.29 -3.71
CA ALA A 455 25.65 12.58 -4.03
C ALA A 455 26.17 12.95 -5.43
N PHE A 456 27.45 12.64 -5.68
CA PHE A 456 28.13 12.92 -6.93
C PHE A 456 28.68 11.62 -7.51
N VAL A 457 28.40 11.38 -8.78
CA VAL A 457 28.95 10.27 -9.55
C VAL A 457 29.89 10.85 -10.58
N SER A 458 31.14 10.41 -10.60
CA SER A 458 32.08 10.76 -11.66
C SER A 458 32.19 9.58 -12.62
N LEU A 459 31.74 9.80 -13.85
CA LEU A 459 31.68 8.81 -14.92
C LEU A 459 32.88 9.02 -15.83
N THR A 460 33.81 8.06 -15.82
CA THR A 460 34.98 8.09 -16.69
C THR A 460 34.62 7.42 -18.00
N ILE A 461 34.30 8.23 -19.00
CA ILE A 461 33.80 7.77 -20.31
C ILE A 461 34.98 7.50 -21.25
N THR A 462 36.06 8.27 -21.11
CA THR A 462 37.18 8.33 -22.05
C THR A 462 38.25 7.25 -21.83
N ASN A 463 38.27 6.59 -20.67
CA ASN A 463 39.48 5.92 -20.16
C ASN A 463 39.27 4.62 -19.38
N ASP A 464 38.09 3.99 -19.52
CA ASP A 464 37.61 2.76 -18.84
C ASP A 464 36.47 3.04 -17.85
N VAL A 465 35.25 2.65 -18.20
CA VAL A 465 34.06 2.82 -17.33
C VAL A 465 34.23 2.16 -15.97
N GLU A 466 35.08 1.12 -15.88
CA GLU A 466 35.42 0.40 -14.64
C GLU A 466 36.07 1.32 -13.59
N LYS A 467 36.60 2.49 -13.98
CA LYS A 467 37.17 3.49 -13.05
C LYS A 467 36.14 4.50 -12.52
N SER A 468 34.88 4.39 -12.90
CA SER A 468 33.83 5.30 -12.44
C SER A 468 33.65 5.23 -10.93
N THR A 469 33.41 6.37 -10.28
CA THR A 469 33.30 6.46 -8.82
C THR A 469 32.00 7.12 -8.37
N LEU A 470 31.42 6.64 -7.27
CA LEU A 470 30.25 7.21 -6.62
C LEU A 470 30.64 7.68 -5.22
N ARG A 471 30.42 8.97 -4.92
CA ARG A 471 30.77 9.57 -3.62
C ARG A 471 29.66 10.46 -3.08
N LYS A 472 29.34 10.35 -1.79
CA LYS A 472 28.49 11.32 -1.10
C LYS A 472 29.26 12.60 -0.79
N ARG A 473 28.54 13.70 -0.55
CA ARG A 473 29.13 14.99 -0.17
C ARG A 473 29.98 14.94 1.11
N ASN A 474 29.70 13.98 2.00
CA ASN A 474 30.47 13.74 3.22
C ASN A 474 31.79 12.96 3.01
N GLY A 475 32.12 12.61 1.76
CA GLY A 475 33.38 11.94 1.39
C GLY A 475 33.34 10.41 1.40
N HIS A 476 32.20 9.78 1.73
CA HIS A 476 32.08 8.32 1.65
C HIS A 476 32.01 7.85 0.18
N SER A 477 32.85 6.88 -0.19
CA SER A 477 32.90 6.27 -1.51
C SER A 477 32.17 4.93 -1.48
N TYR A 478 31.39 4.65 -2.52
CA TYR A 478 30.64 3.40 -2.68
C TYR A 478 31.37 2.43 -3.59
N GLU A 479 31.28 1.13 -3.28
CA GLU A 479 31.78 0.08 -4.16
C GLU A 479 30.85 -0.11 -5.36
N HIS A 480 31.35 -0.79 -6.39
CA HIS A 480 30.60 -1.14 -7.58
C HIS A 480 30.97 -2.55 -8.04
N THR A 481 30.05 -3.18 -8.76
CA THR A 481 30.30 -4.44 -9.46
C THR A 481 30.37 -4.20 -10.96
N ILE A 482 31.14 -5.04 -11.65
CA ILE A 482 31.30 -5.00 -13.11
C ILE A 482 30.76 -6.31 -13.68
N SER A 483 29.95 -6.21 -14.73
CA SER A 483 29.48 -7.36 -15.50
C SER A 483 29.65 -7.11 -16.98
N LYS A 484 29.93 -8.17 -17.76
CA LYS A 484 30.12 -8.09 -19.22
C LYS A 484 29.13 -9.02 -19.92
N LYS A 485 28.54 -8.56 -21.01
CA LYS A 485 27.55 -9.31 -21.82
C LYS A 485 27.81 -9.06 -23.31
N LYS A 486 27.44 -10.01 -24.18
CA LYS A 486 27.66 -9.86 -25.63
C LYS A 486 26.68 -8.92 -26.31
N THR A 487 25.39 -8.99 -25.98
CA THR A 487 24.35 -8.15 -26.60
C THR A 487 23.18 -7.95 -25.64
N LEU A 488 22.49 -6.81 -25.75
CA LEU A 488 21.23 -6.57 -25.04
C LEU A 488 20.10 -7.46 -25.56
N LYS A 489 20.25 -8.04 -26.75
CA LYS A 489 19.27 -8.97 -27.31
C LYS A 489 19.01 -10.14 -26.36
N GLU A 490 20.03 -10.66 -25.68
CA GLU A 490 19.89 -11.76 -24.72
C GLU A 490 19.01 -11.38 -23.51
N ASP A 491 19.07 -10.13 -23.04
CA ASP A 491 18.26 -9.64 -21.93
C ASP A 491 16.77 -9.47 -22.30
N ILE A 492 16.48 -9.30 -23.60
CA ILE A 492 15.14 -9.12 -24.16
C ILE A 492 14.50 -10.46 -24.54
N VAL A 493 15.29 -11.35 -25.16
CA VAL A 493 14.82 -12.60 -25.78
C VAL A 493 14.74 -13.78 -24.81
N SER A 494 15.55 -13.79 -23.73
CA SER A 494 15.59 -14.93 -22.82
C SER A 494 14.33 -15.06 -21.96
N GLU A 495 13.80 -16.29 -21.87
CA GLU A 495 12.82 -16.63 -20.82
C GLU A 495 13.49 -16.45 -19.45
N LYS A 496 12.99 -15.49 -18.68
CA LYS A 496 13.54 -15.21 -17.35
C LYS A 496 13.07 -16.29 -16.37
N PRO A 497 13.95 -16.81 -15.49
CA PRO A 497 13.58 -17.83 -14.52
C PRO A 497 12.56 -17.29 -13.50
N VAL A 498 11.90 -18.20 -12.77
CA VAL A 498 10.97 -17.84 -11.69
C VAL A 498 11.70 -16.99 -10.63
N LEU A 499 11.09 -15.89 -10.20
CA LEU A 499 11.66 -15.03 -9.16
C LEU A 499 11.93 -15.82 -7.87
N PRO A 500 13.13 -15.70 -7.28
CA PRO A 500 13.39 -16.21 -5.94
C PRO A 500 12.46 -15.58 -4.90
N THR A 501 12.10 -16.33 -3.87
CA THR A 501 11.43 -15.79 -2.68
C THR A 501 12.40 -15.82 -1.52
N ILE A 502 12.36 -14.76 -0.70
CA ILE A 502 13.22 -14.62 0.48
C ILE A 502 12.40 -14.80 1.76
N GLU A 503 13.00 -15.36 2.80
CA GLU A 503 12.37 -15.53 4.10
C GLU A 503 13.38 -15.38 5.24
N ALA A 504 13.08 -14.47 6.17
CA ALA A 504 13.86 -14.27 7.38
C ALA A 504 13.38 -15.21 8.50
N VAL A 505 14.33 -15.89 9.12
CA VAL A 505 14.15 -16.78 10.27
C VAL A 505 14.86 -16.18 11.47
N PHE A 506 14.12 -16.04 12.58
CA PHE A 506 14.61 -15.44 13.81
C PHE A 506 14.76 -16.48 14.92
N THR A 507 15.97 -16.58 15.47
CA THR A 507 16.34 -17.53 16.52
C THR A 507 16.89 -16.79 17.74
N LYS A 508 16.75 -17.39 18.92
CA LYS A 508 17.22 -16.81 20.20
C LYS A 508 18.74 -16.94 20.32
N CYS A 509 19.41 -15.94 20.91
CA CYS A 509 20.79 -16.08 21.35
C CYS A 509 20.91 -16.97 22.60
N LYS A 510 22.16 -17.29 23.01
CA LYS A 510 22.44 -18.24 24.10
C LYS A 510 21.72 -17.87 25.41
N ASP A 511 21.72 -16.59 25.76
CA ASP A 511 21.13 -16.06 27.01
C ASP A 511 19.76 -15.39 26.77
N THR A 512 19.09 -15.77 25.68
CA THR A 512 17.78 -15.23 25.29
C THR A 512 16.73 -16.33 25.28
N GLU A 513 15.56 -15.98 25.78
CA GLU A 513 14.37 -16.81 25.80
C GLU A 513 13.39 -16.35 24.72
N LYS A 514 12.53 -17.26 24.26
CA LYS A 514 11.53 -17.01 23.21
C LYS A 514 10.20 -17.62 23.63
N VAL A 515 9.11 -16.87 23.47
CA VAL A 515 7.77 -17.41 23.65
C VAL A 515 7.45 -18.41 22.54
N SER A 516 6.95 -19.60 22.90
CA SER A 516 6.54 -20.62 21.94
C SER A 516 5.51 -20.06 20.94
N TYR A 517 5.75 -20.31 19.65
CA TYR A 517 4.89 -19.90 18.52
C TYR A 517 4.70 -18.39 18.31
N LEU A 518 5.34 -17.52 19.12
CA LEU A 518 5.26 -16.07 18.97
C LEU A 518 6.66 -15.47 18.72
N PRO A 519 6.78 -14.40 17.92
CA PRO A 519 8.05 -13.71 17.68
C PRO A 519 8.39 -12.73 18.83
N VAL A 520 8.35 -13.22 20.07
CA VAL A 520 8.60 -12.44 21.30
C VAL A 520 9.81 -13.02 22.03
N PHE A 521 10.79 -12.17 22.32
CA PHE A 521 12.09 -12.57 22.86
C PHE A 521 12.49 -11.73 24.08
N SER A 522 13.34 -12.29 24.95
CA SER A 522 13.84 -11.62 26.15
C SER A 522 15.15 -10.83 25.95
N GLY A 523 15.63 -10.69 24.72
CA GLY A 523 16.95 -10.14 24.45
C GLY A 523 17.42 -10.31 22.99
N PRO A 524 18.74 -10.29 22.74
CA PRO A 524 19.29 -10.33 21.39
C PRO A 524 18.85 -11.54 20.56
N ILE A 525 18.60 -11.31 19.27
CA ILE A 525 18.15 -12.34 18.33
C ILE A 525 19.15 -12.52 17.19
N LYS A 526 19.18 -13.72 16.60
CA LYS A 526 19.89 -13.98 15.36
C LYS A 526 18.92 -14.08 14.21
N MET A 527 19.16 -13.29 13.17
CA MET A 527 18.41 -13.31 11.92
C MET A 527 19.21 -14.06 10.85
N ARG A 528 18.57 -15.04 10.20
CA ARG A 528 19.07 -15.68 9.00
C ARG A 528 18.05 -15.51 7.88
N ILE A 529 18.46 -15.00 6.74
CA ILE A 529 17.61 -14.88 5.56
C ILE A 529 17.94 -16.01 4.58
N ASN A 530 16.89 -16.71 4.15
CA ASN A 530 16.94 -17.78 3.16
C ASN A 530 16.37 -17.28 1.83
N SER A 531 16.89 -17.81 0.72
CA SER A 531 16.28 -17.65 -0.60
C SER A 531 15.92 -19.02 -1.18
N THR A 532 14.78 -19.14 -1.86
CA THR A 532 14.38 -20.39 -2.53
C THR A 532 15.31 -20.78 -3.68
N ASN A 533 16.03 -19.82 -4.26
CA ASN A 533 17.05 -20.08 -5.29
C ASN A 533 18.22 -19.10 -5.11
N GLN A 534 19.27 -19.57 -4.44
CA GLN A 534 20.42 -18.74 -4.08
C GLN A 534 21.25 -18.32 -5.30
N ASP A 535 21.41 -19.19 -6.29
CA ASP A 535 22.17 -18.91 -7.52
C ASP A 535 21.51 -17.82 -8.39
N GLN A 536 20.19 -17.67 -8.24
CA GLN A 536 19.42 -16.62 -8.92
C GLN A 536 19.28 -15.35 -8.09
N THR A 537 19.74 -15.34 -6.84
CA THR A 537 19.63 -14.17 -5.94
C THR A 537 20.92 -13.35 -5.99
N ALA A 538 20.85 -12.09 -6.45
CA ALA A 538 22.03 -11.25 -6.54
C ALA A 538 22.39 -10.59 -5.20
N SER A 539 21.40 -10.03 -4.51
CA SER A 539 21.65 -9.30 -3.25
C SER A 539 20.38 -9.20 -2.42
N ILE A 540 20.54 -9.30 -1.10
CA ILE A 540 19.47 -9.18 -0.11
C ILE A 540 19.85 -8.06 0.86
N TYR A 541 18.87 -7.24 1.23
CA TYR A 541 19.02 -6.14 2.17
C TYR A 541 17.97 -6.25 3.27
N TYR A 542 18.26 -5.61 4.40
CA TYR A 542 17.30 -5.44 5.47
C TYR A 542 17.36 -4.04 6.08
N ILE A 543 16.23 -3.64 6.68
CA ILE A 543 16.08 -2.41 7.46
C ILE A 543 15.44 -2.82 8.79
N VAL A 544 15.99 -2.31 9.89
CA VAL A 544 15.41 -2.46 11.23
C VAL A 544 14.73 -1.15 11.60
N ASP A 545 13.41 -1.19 11.80
CA ASP A 545 12.55 -0.03 12.05
C ASP A 545 12.74 1.07 10.98
N GLU A 546 13.21 2.26 11.38
CA GLU A 546 13.57 3.37 10.49
C GLU A 546 15.10 3.57 10.41
N GLY A 547 15.86 2.51 10.70
CA GLY A 547 17.32 2.49 10.71
C GLY A 547 17.97 2.55 9.32
N PRO A 548 19.31 2.48 9.25
CA PRO A 548 20.03 2.44 7.98
C PRO A 548 19.75 1.15 7.19
N LEU A 549 19.96 1.22 5.89
CA LEU A 549 19.95 0.07 4.98
C LEU A 549 21.20 -0.77 5.20
N GLU A 550 21.03 -2.08 5.41
CA GLU A 550 22.13 -3.02 5.63
C GLU A 550 22.12 -4.13 4.57
N LEU A 551 23.29 -4.45 4.02
CA LEU A 551 23.47 -5.59 3.10
C LEU A 551 23.54 -6.90 3.91
N TYR A 552 22.76 -7.89 3.51
CA TYR A 552 22.81 -9.22 4.11
C TYR A 552 23.77 -10.14 3.35
N SER A 553 24.88 -10.49 3.99
CA SER A 553 25.86 -11.48 3.50
C SER A 553 25.91 -12.74 4.35
N GLU A 554 25.67 -12.62 5.66
CA GLU A 554 25.73 -13.71 6.64
C GLU A 554 24.72 -13.50 7.79
N PRO A 555 24.41 -14.54 8.59
CA PRO A 555 23.49 -14.40 9.71
C PRO A 555 23.91 -13.29 10.69
N VAL A 556 22.99 -12.40 11.02
CA VAL A 556 23.25 -11.19 11.83
C VAL A 556 22.70 -11.34 13.24
N GLU A 557 23.47 -10.91 14.24
CA GLU A 557 22.99 -10.74 15.62
C GLU A 557 22.44 -9.32 15.81
N LEU A 558 21.15 -9.22 16.13
CA LEU A 558 20.43 -7.96 16.33
C LEU A 558 20.20 -7.71 17.83
N LYS A 559 20.75 -6.59 18.32
CA LYS A 559 20.60 -6.12 19.71
C LYS A 559 19.58 -4.98 19.74
N LEU A 560 18.31 -5.34 19.78
CA LEU A 560 17.18 -4.40 19.77
C LEU A 560 16.82 -3.98 21.21
N SER A 561 16.30 -2.76 21.37
CA SER A 561 15.78 -2.25 22.65
C SER A 561 14.48 -2.97 23.05
N SER A 562 13.98 -2.77 24.26
CA SER A 562 12.64 -3.28 24.60
C SER A 562 11.57 -2.53 23.80
N GLY A 563 10.65 -3.26 23.19
CA GLY A 563 9.57 -2.68 22.38
C GLY A 563 9.15 -3.59 21.23
N HIS A 564 8.25 -3.04 20.40
CA HIS A 564 7.88 -3.64 19.11
C HIS A 564 8.80 -3.11 18.03
N HIS A 565 9.33 -4.02 17.22
CA HIS A 565 10.23 -3.73 16.11
C HIS A 565 9.67 -4.32 14.81
N ASN A 566 9.96 -3.68 13.69
CA ASN A 566 9.67 -4.21 12.37
C ASN A 566 10.96 -4.36 11.58
N ILE A 567 11.22 -5.57 11.08
CA ILE A 567 12.37 -5.84 10.21
C ILE A 567 11.86 -6.05 8.81
N GLN A 568 12.29 -5.19 7.88
CA GLN A 568 11.95 -5.28 6.47
C GLN A 568 13.07 -6.01 5.74
N VAL A 569 12.73 -7.00 4.92
CA VAL A 569 13.70 -7.74 4.11
C VAL A 569 13.26 -7.72 2.65
N PHE A 570 14.18 -7.39 1.75
CA PHE A 570 13.95 -7.26 0.32
C PHE A 570 15.26 -7.50 -0.45
N GLY A 571 15.20 -7.54 -1.78
CA GLY A 571 16.40 -7.81 -2.57
C GLY A 571 16.15 -7.75 -4.07
N ARG A 572 17.09 -8.28 -4.84
CA ARG A 572 16.97 -8.42 -6.30
C ARG A 572 17.62 -9.72 -6.78
N ASP A 573 17.16 -10.20 -7.92
CA ASP A 573 17.74 -11.35 -8.62
C ASP A 573 18.94 -10.95 -9.50
N ILE A 574 19.60 -11.93 -10.12
CA ILE A 574 20.75 -11.71 -11.04
C ILE A 574 20.39 -10.94 -12.31
N HIS A 575 19.11 -10.85 -12.66
CA HIS A 575 18.58 -10.08 -13.78
C HIS A 575 18.14 -8.67 -13.36
N GLY A 576 18.40 -8.27 -12.11
CA GLY A 576 18.03 -6.95 -11.57
C GLY A 576 16.56 -6.78 -11.23
N ARG A 577 15.75 -7.85 -11.27
CA ARG A 577 14.32 -7.82 -10.93
C ARG A 577 14.15 -7.77 -9.41
N PRO A 578 13.23 -6.95 -8.88
CA PRO A 578 13.01 -6.84 -7.45
C PRO A 578 12.38 -8.11 -6.85
N LEU A 579 12.87 -8.52 -5.68
CA LEU A 579 12.27 -9.58 -4.87
C LEU A 579 11.22 -9.00 -3.92
N ARG A 580 10.20 -9.80 -3.60
CA ARG A 580 9.10 -9.38 -2.73
C ARG A 580 9.59 -8.96 -1.35
N THR A 581 9.30 -7.70 -0.99
CA THR A 581 9.52 -7.19 0.36
C THR A 581 8.65 -7.94 1.36
N LYS A 582 9.25 -8.34 2.48
CA LYS A 582 8.55 -8.95 3.63
C LYS A 582 8.85 -8.16 4.91
N ASP A 583 7.80 -7.91 5.67
CA ASP A 583 7.83 -7.27 6.98
C ASP A 583 7.73 -8.35 8.08
N TYR A 584 8.60 -8.24 9.08
CA TYR A 584 8.67 -9.17 10.20
C TYR A 584 8.50 -8.40 11.52
N PRO A 585 7.28 -8.36 12.08
CA PRO A 585 7.06 -7.79 13.40
C PRO A 585 7.64 -8.70 14.49
N ILE A 586 8.49 -8.13 15.35
CA ILE A 586 9.15 -8.82 16.46
C ILE A 586 8.99 -7.97 17.71
N SER A 587 8.88 -8.61 18.89
CA SER A 587 8.85 -7.88 20.16
C SER A 587 10.00 -8.32 21.07
N ILE A 588 10.67 -7.36 21.67
CA ILE A 588 11.66 -7.59 22.73
C ILE A 588 11.04 -7.16 24.05
N ASP A 589 10.77 -8.13 24.92
CA ASP A 589 10.09 -7.91 26.19
C ASP A 589 11.08 -8.11 27.34
N THR A 590 11.66 -7.01 27.81
CA THR A 590 12.59 -7.00 28.96
C THR A 590 12.05 -6.16 30.12
N ILE A 591 10.79 -5.73 30.05
CA ILE A 591 10.18 -4.88 31.07
C ILE A 591 9.23 -5.70 31.95
N ALA A 592 9.06 -5.24 33.19
CA ALA A 592 8.03 -5.79 34.06
C ALA A 592 6.64 -5.56 33.44
N PRO A 593 5.69 -6.50 33.59
CA PRO A 593 4.31 -6.29 33.19
C PRO A 593 3.70 -5.08 33.91
N PHE A 594 2.53 -4.60 33.46
CA PHE A 594 1.72 -3.69 34.26
C PHE A 594 0.38 -4.33 34.60
N THR A 595 0.13 -4.60 35.88
CA THR A 595 -1.11 -5.23 36.36
C THR A 595 -2.16 -4.22 36.79
N LYS A 596 -3.36 -4.37 36.24
CA LYS A 596 -4.58 -3.65 36.61
C LYS A 596 -5.59 -4.63 37.23
N PRO A 597 -5.91 -4.51 38.54
CA PRO A 597 -6.99 -5.25 39.17
C PRO A 597 -8.35 -4.66 38.80
N HIS A 598 -9.35 -5.54 38.71
CA HIS A 598 -10.75 -5.21 38.46
C HIS A 598 -11.58 -5.81 39.59
N PHE A 599 -12.29 -4.95 40.28
CA PHE A 599 -13.11 -5.27 41.44
C PHE A 599 -14.59 -5.16 41.08
N VAL A 600 -15.40 -6.10 41.56
CA VAL A 600 -16.86 -6.01 41.55
C VAL A 600 -17.33 -6.23 42.99
N ALA A 601 -17.67 -5.14 43.68
CA ALA A 601 -18.25 -5.16 45.00
C ALA A 601 -19.75 -5.44 44.89
N THR A 602 -20.22 -6.49 45.54
CA THR A 602 -21.62 -6.91 45.59
C THR A 602 -22.11 -6.95 47.04
N PRO A 603 -23.41 -7.07 47.30
CA PRO A 603 -23.92 -7.28 48.65
C PRO A 603 -23.29 -8.47 49.37
N ASP A 604 -22.95 -9.52 48.62
CA ASP A 604 -22.51 -10.80 49.18
C ASP A 604 -20.98 -10.93 49.29
N GLY A 605 -20.22 -10.07 48.63
CA GLY A 605 -18.76 -10.12 48.63
C GLY A 605 -18.10 -9.33 47.49
N LEU A 606 -16.80 -9.50 47.39
CA LEU A 606 -15.93 -8.89 46.39
C LEU A 606 -15.50 -9.93 45.35
N ASP A 607 -15.72 -9.61 44.09
CA ASP A 607 -15.22 -10.37 42.95
C ASP A 607 -14.00 -9.66 42.35
N LEU A 608 -12.95 -10.41 42.05
CA LEU A 608 -11.66 -9.89 41.58
C LEU A 608 -11.19 -10.63 40.33
N PHE A 609 -10.70 -9.87 39.36
CA PHE A 609 -9.90 -10.39 38.25
C PHE A 609 -8.80 -9.40 37.86
N PHE A 610 -7.81 -9.84 37.11
CA PHE A 610 -6.67 -9.02 36.71
C PHE A 610 -6.51 -8.94 35.20
N SER A 611 -6.03 -7.80 34.71
CA SER A 611 -5.51 -7.65 33.35
C SER A 611 -4.07 -7.16 33.39
N THR A 612 -3.21 -7.74 32.55
CA THR A 612 -1.80 -7.38 32.45
C THR A 612 -1.49 -6.76 31.09
N ARG A 613 -0.70 -5.68 31.09
CA ARG A 613 -0.14 -5.08 29.88
C ARG A 613 1.32 -5.52 29.75
N THR A 614 1.66 -6.12 28.61
CA THR A 614 3.00 -6.64 28.28
C THR A 614 3.35 -6.29 26.83
N LEU A 615 4.58 -6.60 26.39
CA LEU A 615 5.00 -6.49 24.99
C LEU A 615 4.77 -7.81 24.22
N GLY A 616 3.65 -8.49 24.49
CA GLY A 616 3.22 -9.71 23.80
C GLY A 616 3.44 -11.01 24.57
N THR A 617 4.07 -10.96 25.75
CA THR A 617 4.16 -12.10 26.67
C THR A 617 2.88 -12.28 27.50
N LYS A 618 2.63 -13.49 28.00
CA LYS A 618 1.54 -13.74 28.97
C LYS A 618 2.11 -13.72 30.38
N ALA A 619 1.84 -12.65 31.12
CA ALA A 619 2.29 -12.53 32.51
C ALA A 619 1.43 -13.36 33.47
N VAL A 620 2.06 -13.90 34.51
CA VAL A 620 1.37 -14.56 35.64
C VAL A 620 1.16 -13.52 36.73
N THR A 621 -0.05 -13.43 37.27
CA THR A 621 -0.35 -12.51 38.38
C THR A 621 -0.37 -13.27 39.69
N TYR A 622 0.30 -12.75 40.70
CA TYR A 622 0.29 -13.26 42.05
C TYR A 622 -0.51 -12.30 42.93
N TYR A 623 -1.38 -12.83 43.79
CA TYR A 623 -2.17 -12.02 44.71
C TYR A 623 -2.37 -12.68 46.06
N ARG A 624 -2.71 -11.89 47.08
CA ARG A 624 -3.14 -12.38 48.40
C ARG A 624 -3.99 -11.35 49.14
N PHE A 625 -4.86 -11.83 50.01
CA PHE A 625 -5.72 -10.99 50.86
C PHE A 625 -5.25 -10.98 52.32
N ILE A 626 -5.14 -9.78 52.90
CA ILE A 626 -4.75 -9.54 54.29
C ILE A 626 -5.89 -8.77 54.97
N GLU A 627 -6.42 -9.31 56.07
CA GLU A 627 -7.49 -8.69 56.85
C GLU A 627 -6.86 -7.99 58.08
N GLU A 628 -7.12 -6.70 58.27
CA GLU A 628 -6.66 -5.88 59.39
C GLU A 628 -7.87 -5.45 60.25
N SER A 629 -7.85 -5.71 61.56
CA SER A 629 -8.94 -5.39 62.50
C SER A 629 -8.56 -4.26 63.48
N SER A 630 -9.52 -3.39 63.80
CA SER A 630 -9.36 -2.17 64.61
C SER A 630 -9.31 -2.38 66.14
N THR A 631 -9.60 -3.58 66.66
CA THR A 631 -9.67 -3.81 68.11
C THR A 631 -8.28 -3.85 68.75
N ASN A 632 -7.91 -2.74 69.39
CA ASN A 632 -6.87 -2.67 70.42
C ASN A 632 -7.20 -3.64 71.56
N ASN A 633 -6.74 -4.87 71.48
CA ASN A 633 -6.30 -5.63 72.63
C ASN A 633 -4.91 -6.17 72.33
N GLN A 634 -3.94 -5.66 73.11
CA GLN A 634 -2.61 -6.23 73.20
C GLN A 634 -2.72 -7.71 73.57
N GLU A 635 -1.88 -8.52 72.93
CA GLU A 635 -1.70 -9.97 73.12
C GLU A 635 -2.75 -10.90 72.47
N SER A 636 -2.67 -11.06 71.14
CA SER A 636 -2.36 -12.34 70.45
C SER A 636 -2.73 -12.26 68.97
N HIS A 637 -1.84 -12.75 68.11
CA HIS A 637 -1.93 -12.81 66.64
C HIS A 637 -1.72 -11.49 65.87
N LYS A 638 -0.53 -10.90 66.01
CA LYS A 638 0.19 -10.48 64.79
C LYS A 638 0.54 -11.76 64.03
N VAL A 639 -0.35 -12.25 63.17
CA VAL A 639 0.13 -13.07 62.05
C VAL A 639 0.96 -12.09 61.22
N SER A 640 2.26 -12.32 61.17
CA SER A 640 3.15 -11.50 60.35
C SER A 640 2.62 -11.57 58.92
N SER A 641 2.63 -10.44 58.21
CA SER A 641 2.35 -10.36 56.78
C SER A 641 3.25 -11.27 55.91
N GLU A 642 4.20 -11.98 56.52
CA GLU A 642 5.16 -12.89 55.89
C GLU A 642 4.64 -14.34 55.78
N GLU A 643 3.59 -14.75 56.50
CA GLU A 643 3.16 -16.17 56.56
C GLU A 643 1.98 -16.56 55.64
N LYS A 644 1.34 -15.62 54.91
CA LYS A 644 0.31 -15.97 53.91
C LYS A 644 0.91 -16.23 52.54
N GLU A 645 0.70 -17.45 52.01
CA GLU A 645 1.13 -17.86 50.67
C GLU A 645 0.47 -17.02 49.56
N TRP A 646 1.18 -16.81 48.45
CA TRP A 646 0.69 -16.11 47.27
C TRP A 646 -0.16 -17.06 46.41
N GLU A 647 -1.34 -16.61 46.01
CA GLU A 647 -2.18 -17.30 45.03
C GLU A 647 -1.83 -16.83 43.62
N THR A 648 -1.94 -17.72 42.62
CA THR A 648 -1.67 -17.40 41.21
C THR A 648 -2.96 -17.22 40.43
N TYR A 649 -3.02 -16.17 39.62
CA TYR A 649 -4.10 -15.87 38.70
C TYR A 649 -3.64 -15.97 37.25
N ASP A 650 -4.30 -16.84 36.48
CA ASP A 650 -4.13 -16.97 35.03
C ASP A 650 -5.29 -16.28 34.30
N ALA A 651 -4.97 -15.14 33.68
CA ALA A 651 -5.94 -14.33 32.94
C ALA A 651 -6.60 -15.07 31.75
N SER A 652 -6.02 -16.17 31.27
CA SER A 652 -6.60 -16.95 30.16
C SER A 652 -7.85 -17.74 30.55
N THR A 653 -8.02 -18.05 31.85
CA THR A 653 -9.16 -18.81 32.36
C THR A 653 -10.42 -17.97 32.50
N LYS A 654 -10.30 -16.63 32.48
CA LYS A 654 -11.37 -15.66 32.83
C LYS A 654 -12.04 -15.97 34.17
N GLN A 655 -11.36 -16.69 35.05
CA GLN A 655 -11.88 -17.02 36.37
C GLN A 655 -12.04 -15.73 37.19
N VAL A 656 -13.09 -15.67 37.98
CA VAL A 656 -13.33 -14.59 38.95
C VAL A 656 -13.00 -15.14 40.33
N VAL A 657 -12.16 -14.41 41.07
CA VAL A 657 -11.81 -14.73 42.45
C VAL A 657 -12.84 -14.08 43.36
N GLY A 658 -13.73 -14.89 43.94
CA GLY A 658 -14.76 -14.42 44.87
C GLY A 658 -14.28 -14.45 46.33
N LYS A 659 -14.45 -13.34 47.05
CA LYS A 659 -14.11 -13.19 48.47
C LYS A 659 -15.33 -12.65 49.23
N ALA A 660 -15.90 -13.45 50.13
CA ALA A 660 -16.98 -12.99 51.01
C ALA A 660 -16.48 -11.87 51.95
N TRP A 661 -17.36 -10.93 52.31
CA TRP A 661 -17.00 -9.79 53.17
C TRP A 661 -16.54 -10.23 54.58
N GLY A 662 -17.10 -11.30 55.12
CA GLY A 662 -16.67 -11.84 56.42
C GLY A 662 -16.64 -10.78 57.52
N ARG A 663 -15.52 -10.67 58.23
CA ARG A 663 -15.33 -9.72 59.33
C ARG A 663 -15.37 -8.24 58.93
N LEU A 664 -15.29 -7.90 57.64
CA LEU A 664 -15.46 -6.52 57.17
C LEU A 664 -16.87 -5.98 57.46
N MET A 665 -17.84 -6.88 57.65
CA MET A 665 -19.21 -6.53 58.06
C MET A 665 -19.33 -6.19 59.55
N ASP A 666 -18.38 -6.65 60.37
CA ASP A 666 -18.50 -6.60 61.83
C ASP A 666 -18.13 -5.20 62.39
N ASP A 667 -17.22 -4.48 61.73
CA ASP A 667 -16.76 -3.15 62.12
C ASP A 667 -16.46 -2.29 60.88
N ARG A 668 -16.89 -1.03 60.93
CA ARG A 668 -16.71 -0.03 59.86
C ARG A 668 -15.24 0.30 59.61
N GLU A 669 -14.36 0.08 60.60
CA GLU A 669 -12.92 0.33 60.50
C GLU A 669 -12.11 -0.88 60.05
N ASN A 670 -12.72 -2.07 59.90
CA ASN A 670 -12.01 -3.23 59.39
C ASN A 670 -11.60 -3.02 57.93
N MET A 671 -10.38 -3.45 57.59
CA MET A 671 -9.79 -3.23 56.28
C MET A 671 -9.32 -4.54 55.65
N LEU A 672 -9.49 -4.64 54.33
CA LEU A 672 -8.97 -5.72 53.51
C LEU A 672 -7.90 -5.16 52.58
N ARG A 673 -6.65 -5.56 52.76
CA ARG A 673 -5.56 -5.24 51.84
C ARG A 673 -5.42 -6.37 50.82
N LEU A 674 -5.60 -6.05 49.54
CA LEU A 674 -5.15 -6.88 48.42
C LEU A 674 -3.71 -6.49 48.11
N GLU A 675 -2.78 -7.44 48.18
CA GLU A 675 -1.44 -7.28 47.59
C GLU A 675 -1.35 -8.07 46.30
N TYR A 676 -0.70 -7.50 45.27
CA TYR A 676 -0.57 -8.15 43.97
C TYR A 676 0.66 -7.67 43.19
N PHE A 677 1.17 -8.52 42.31
CA PHE A 677 2.19 -8.19 41.31
C PHE A 677 2.10 -9.18 40.14
N SER A 678 2.63 -8.81 38.97
CA SER A 678 2.86 -9.76 37.89
C SER A 678 4.32 -10.02 37.59
N GLU A 679 4.56 -11.21 37.07
CA GLU A 679 5.84 -11.66 36.56
C GLU A 679 5.72 -11.98 35.07
N ASN A 680 6.64 -11.41 34.30
CA ASN A 680 6.85 -11.75 32.90
C ASN A 680 7.46 -13.17 32.84
N PRO A 681 7.07 -14.03 31.89
CA PRO A 681 7.68 -15.36 31.72
C PRO A 681 9.21 -15.33 31.55
N PHE A 682 9.79 -14.19 31.18
CA PHE A 682 11.24 -14.00 31.05
C PHE A 682 11.93 -13.51 32.33
N GLY A 683 11.21 -13.35 33.44
CA GLY A 683 11.76 -12.98 34.76
C GLY A 683 11.49 -11.55 35.26
N PRO A 684 11.35 -10.49 34.43
CA PRO A 684 10.98 -9.17 34.93
C PRO A 684 9.69 -9.19 35.75
N LYS A 685 9.77 -8.67 36.98
CA LYS A 685 8.70 -8.71 37.96
C LYS A 685 8.32 -7.31 38.41
N GLU A 686 7.02 -7.06 38.54
CA GLU A 686 6.52 -5.84 39.15
C GLU A 686 6.86 -5.75 40.64
N GLU A 687 7.05 -4.54 41.14
CA GLU A 687 7.00 -4.29 42.56
C GLU A 687 5.61 -4.66 43.12
N VAL A 688 5.57 -5.13 44.36
CA VAL A 688 4.31 -5.50 45.02
C VAL A 688 3.47 -4.24 45.21
N LYS A 689 2.31 -4.22 44.54
CA LYS A 689 1.30 -3.19 44.67
C LYS A 689 0.26 -3.63 45.70
N PHE A 690 -0.49 -2.68 46.23
CA PHE A 690 -1.60 -3.00 47.13
C PHE A 690 -2.79 -2.07 46.91
N VAL A 691 -3.98 -2.58 47.23
CA VAL A 691 -5.24 -1.81 47.31
C VAL A 691 -5.90 -2.15 48.63
N ASN A 692 -6.19 -1.12 49.42
CA ASN A 692 -6.94 -1.22 50.67
C ASN A 692 -8.45 -1.06 50.38
N ILE A 693 -9.27 -1.96 50.89
CA ILE A 693 -10.72 -1.98 50.71
C ILE A 693 -11.37 -1.94 52.09
N ARG A 694 -12.33 -1.06 52.28
CA ARG A 694 -13.10 -0.91 53.53
C ARG A 694 -14.58 -0.77 53.23
N LEU A 695 -15.46 -1.35 54.03
CA LEU A 695 -16.91 -1.21 53.80
C LEU A 695 -17.46 0.10 54.38
N GLY A 696 -16.95 0.55 55.53
CA GLY A 696 -17.44 1.79 56.16
C GLY A 696 -18.95 1.77 56.38
N ASP A 697 -19.65 2.79 55.89
CA ASP A 697 -21.11 2.91 55.97
C ASP A 697 -21.87 2.21 54.83
N ILE A 698 -21.17 1.66 53.83
CA ILE A 698 -21.79 0.98 52.69
C ILE A 698 -22.83 -0.06 53.11
N PRO A 699 -22.61 -0.88 54.17
CA PRO A 699 -23.61 -1.84 54.58
C PRO A 699 -24.96 -1.25 54.98
N LEU A 700 -24.93 -0.07 55.59
CA LEU A 700 -26.13 0.65 56.01
C LEU A 700 -26.74 1.43 54.85
N LEU A 701 -25.89 1.96 53.97
CA LEU A 701 -26.27 2.81 52.85
C LEU A 701 -26.71 2.03 51.60
N MET A 702 -26.36 0.76 51.45
CA MET A 702 -26.69 -0.03 50.26
C MET A 702 -27.71 -1.14 50.53
N TRP A 703 -27.97 -1.50 51.81
CA TRP A 703 -28.74 -2.70 52.18
C TRP A 703 -29.93 -2.46 53.12
N GLN A 704 -30.40 -1.21 53.27
CA GLN A 704 -31.63 -0.86 54.02
C GLN A 704 -32.75 -0.30 53.12
N ASP A 705 -34.01 -0.45 53.56
CA ASP A 705 -35.22 -0.04 52.81
C ASP A 705 -35.48 1.49 52.78
N GLU A 706 -34.86 2.27 53.67
CA GLU A 706 -34.94 3.74 53.71
C GLU A 706 -33.54 4.34 53.54
N LEU A 707 -33.27 4.94 52.37
CA LEU A 707 -31.95 5.47 52.02
C LEU A 707 -31.77 6.93 52.46
N PRO A 708 -30.68 7.28 53.17
CA PRO A 708 -30.05 8.58 53.00
C PRO A 708 -29.45 8.67 51.58
N ALA A 709 -29.40 9.88 51.02
CA ALA A 709 -28.77 10.21 49.74
C ALA A 709 -27.37 9.57 49.53
N LEU A 710 -27.29 8.44 48.83
CA LEU A 710 -26.03 7.82 48.40
C LEU A 710 -25.56 8.44 47.08
N THR A 711 -24.28 8.83 47.01
CA THR A 711 -23.63 9.36 45.81
C THR A 711 -22.42 8.52 45.42
N PRO A 712 -21.94 8.58 44.16
CA PRO A 712 -20.71 7.90 43.77
C PRO A 712 -19.49 8.27 44.63
N ARG A 713 -19.39 9.54 45.07
CA ARG A 713 -18.32 9.97 45.97
C ARG A 713 -18.38 9.28 47.33
N VAL A 714 -19.57 9.06 47.87
CA VAL A 714 -19.74 8.31 49.14
C VAL A 714 -19.35 6.85 48.95
N ALA A 715 -19.76 6.21 47.85
CA ALA A 715 -19.37 4.83 47.53
C ALA A 715 -17.84 4.68 47.42
N TRP A 716 -17.21 5.58 46.68
CA TRP A 716 -15.76 5.64 46.53
C TRP A 716 -15.03 5.86 47.86
N THR A 717 -15.45 6.85 48.63
CA THR A 717 -14.78 7.23 49.89
C THR A 717 -14.80 6.10 50.91
N ASN A 718 -15.89 5.33 50.97
CA ASN A 718 -15.97 4.16 51.84
C ASN A 718 -15.06 3.03 51.33
N LEU A 719 -15.19 2.64 50.07
CA LEU A 719 -14.49 1.48 49.52
C LEU A 719 -13.00 1.69 49.29
N LEU A 720 -12.60 2.81 48.72
CA LEU A 720 -11.23 3.08 48.26
C LEU A 720 -10.59 4.32 48.91
N GLY A 721 -11.27 5.02 49.80
CA GLY A 721 -10.75 6.24 50.46
C GLY A 721 -9.53 6.02 51.36
N ALA A 722 -9.16 4.76 51.64
CA ALA A 722 -7.94 4.39 52.37
C ALA A 722 -6.70 4.20 51.46
N ASN A 723 -6.75 4.72 50.22
CA ASN A 723 -5.66 4.66 49.24
C ASN A 723 -5.33 6.07 48.75
N ASP A 724 -4.14 6.25 48.17
CA ASP A 724 -3.68 7.53 47.59
C ASP A 724 -4.31 7.85 46.22
N TYR A 725 -5.48 7.27 45.91
CA TYR A 725 -6.19 7.50 44.66
C TYR A 725 -7.14 8.70 44.77
N SER A 726 -7.00 9.67 43.87
CA SER A 726 -8.03 10.69 43.68
C SER A 726 -9.16 10.15 42.82
N ILE A 727 -10.40 10.28 43.28
CA ILE A 727 -11.62 9.90 42.52
C ILE A 727 -11.70 10.65 41.17
N GLU A 728 -11.13 11.86 41.09
CA GLU A 728 -11.14 12.67 39.88
C GLU A 728 -10.29 12.06 38.74
N ASN A 729 -9.42 11.09 39.06
CA ASN A 729 -8.63 10.34 38.07
C ASN A 729 -9.40 9.12 37.51
N PHE A 730 -10.66 8.93 37.89
CA PHE A 730 -11.48 7.79 37.49
C PHE A 730 -12.67 8.25 36.65
N ASN A 731 -12.86 7.57 35.52
CA ASN A 731 -14.09 7.70 34.75
C ASN A 731 -15.20 7.01 35.51
N THR A 732 -16.19 7.79 35.96
CA THR A 732 -17.32 7.29 36.73
C THR A 732 -18.55 7.16 35.84
N SER A 733 -19.25 6.03 35.89
CA SER A 733 -20.47 5.80 35.12
C SER A 733 -21.55 5.07 35.92
N LEU A 734 -22.83 5.31 35.60
CA LEU A 734 -23.99 4.64 36.20
C LEU A 734 -24.67 3.80 35.13
N LEU A 735 -24.74 2.48 35.30
CA LEU A 735 -25.36 1.56 34.34
C LEU A 735 -26.90 1.70 34.41
N THR A 736 -27.44 2.67 33.64
CA THR A 736 -28.86 2.86 33.20
C THR A 736 -29.13 4.26 32.60
N LYS A 737 -28.19 5.22 32.66
CA LYS A 737 -28.28 6.55 32.00
C LYS A 737 -27.20 6.70 30.93
N LYS A 738 -27.45 7.54 29.91
CA LYS A 738 -26.40 7.99 28.97
C LYS A 738 -25.30 8.73 29.76
N PRO A 739 -24.02 8.62 29.38
CA PRO A 739 -22.94 9.33 30.06
C PRO A 739 -23.16 10.84 29.96
N GLU A 740 -23.35 11.50 31.10
CA GLU A 740 -23.39 12.96 31.27
C GLU A 740 -22.21 13.38 32.16
N ASP A 741 -21.72 14.60 31.96
CA ASP A 741 -20.59 15.16 32.70
C ASP A 741 -20.99 15.50 34.15
N SER A 742 -20.24 14.94 35.10
CA SER A 742 -20.26 15.16 36.57
C SER A 742 -21.46 14.59 37.36
N ILE A 743 -21.40 13.28 37.62
CA ILE A 743 -22.37 12.53 38.45
C ILE A 743 -21.88 12.22 39.88
N LEU A 744 -20.68 12.68 40.26
CA LEU A 744 -19.98 12.22 41.48
C LEU A 744 -20.74 12.55 42.78
N ASP A 745 -21.44 13.67 42.80
CA ASP A 745 -22.17 14.18 43.96
C ASP A 745 -23.70 14.10 43.77
N GLU A 746 -24.15 13.45 42.69
CA GLU A 746 -25.58 13.23 42.44
C GLU A 746 -26.11 12.05 43.24
N ASN A 747 -27.34 12.19 43.73
CA ASN A 747 -28.06 11.09 44.38
C ASN A 747 -28.37 9.99 43.37
N ILE A 748 -28.04 8.78 43.77
CA ILE A 748 -28.27 7.58 42.98
C ILE A 748 -29.73 7.17 43.15
N GLY A 749 -30.48 7.15 42.05
CA GLY A 749 -31.88 6.72 42.06
C GLY A 749 -32.03 5.20 42.15
N ASP A 750 -33.18 4.74 42.65
CA ASP A 750 -33.53 3.32 42.87
C ASP A 750 -33.41 2.43 41.60
N ASN A 751 -33.37 3.03 40.41
CA ASN A 751 -33.28 2.32 39.14
C ASN A 751 -31.85 1.93 38.72
N VAL A 752 -30.82 2.47 39.38
CA VAL A 752 -29.41 2.23 39.05
C VAL A 752 -28.95 0.83 39.49
N LYS A 753 -28.30 0.09 38.59
CA LYS A 753 -27.80 -1.27 38.86
C LYS A 753 -26.41 -1.31 39.49
N SER A 754 -25.53 -0.44 39.02
CA SER A 754 -24.17 -0.33 39.53
C SER A 754 -23.55 1.02 39.22
N ILE A 755 -22.52 1.37 40.01
CA ILE A 755 -21.57 2.44 39.70
C ILE A 755 -20.28 1.78 39.21
N THR A 756 -19.69 2.29 38.15
CA THR A 756 -18.34 1.89 37.73
C THR A 756 -17.36 3.04 37.89
N PHE A 757 -16.18 2.75 38.40
CA PHE A 757 -15.02 3.65 38.43
C PHE A 757 -13.89 2.98 37.66
N ASP A 758 -13.38 3.61 36.61
CA ASP A 758 -12.32 3.03 35.76
C ASP A 758 -11.15 4.02 35.55
N SER A 759 -9.92 3.54 35.75
CA SER A 759 -8.69 4.28 35.47
C SER A 759 -7.62 3.38 34.85
N GLU A 760 -6.43 3.90 34.56
CA GLU A 760 -5.30 3.07 34.13
C GLU A 760 -4.81 2.13 35.26
N TYR A 761 -5.09 2.43 36.54
CA TYR A 761 -4.55 1.70 37.68
C TYR A 761 -5.44 0.56 38.19
N LEU A 762 -6.75 0.77 38.27
CA LEU A 762 -7.74 -0.22 38.71
C LEU A 762 -9.12 0.09 38.12
N ALA A 763 -10.00 -0.91 38.14
CA ALA A 763 -11.42 -0.74 37.89
C ALA A 763 -12.23 -1.22 39.10
N LEU A 764 -13.30 -0.53 39.46
CA LEU A 764 -14.23 -0.90 40.53
C LEU A 764 -15.67 -0.76 40.02
N GLU A 765 -16.43 -1.85 40.05
CA GLU A 765 -17.89 -1.85 39.91
C GLU A 765 -18.52 -2.06 41.30
N VAL A 766 -19.46 -1.20 41.69
CA VAL A 766 -20.24 -1.32 42.93
C VAL A 766 -21.67 -1.65 42.56
N ARG A 767 -22.14 -2.85 42.89
CA ARG A 767 -23.49 -3.34 42.58
C ARG A 767 -24.41 -3.21 43.79
N TYR A 768 -25.64 -2.80 43.52
CA TYR A 768 -26.67 -2.62 44.55
C TYR A 768 -27.43 -3.92 44.83
N ALA A 769 -27.95 -4.05 46.05
CA ALA A 769 -28.86 -5.13 46.40
C ALA A 769 -30.21 -4.88 45.70
N GLU A 770 -30.54 -5.73 44.74
CA GLU A 770 -31.94 -5.87 44.34
C GLU A 770 -32.69 -6.65 45.41
N LYS A 771 -33.92 -6.22 45.76
CA LYS A 771 -34.82 -7.07 46.54
C LYS A 771 -34.92 -8.43 45.86
N TYR A 772 -34.86 -9.49 46.64
CA TYR A 772 -34.98 -10.85 46.13
C TYR A 772 -36.06 -11.59 46.90
N ALA A 773 -36.73 -12.47 46.18
CA ALA A 773 -37.82 -13.27 46.72
C ALA A 773 -37.49 -14.75 46.55
N LEU A 774 -38.16 -15.56 47.37
CA LEU A 774 -38.11 -17.01 47.26
C LEU A 774 -39.04 -17.49 46.14
N PHE A 775 -38.49 -18.26 45.21
CA PHE A 775 -39.22 -18.91 44.12
C PHE A 775 -39.12 -20.43 44.27
N PHE A 776 -40.26 -21.09 44.47
CA PHE A 776 -40.28 -22.55 44.54
C PHE A 776 -40.09 -23.18 43.16
N THR A 777 -39.08 -24.04 43.04
CA THR A 777 -38.95 -24.99 41.92
C THR A 777 -39.81 -26.23 42.15
N LYS A 778 -39.98 -26.63 43.41
CA LYS A 778 -40.96 -27.61 43.89
C LYS A 778 -41.58 -27.09 45.19
N ALA A 779 -42.82 -26.62 45.11
CA ALA A 779 -43.51 -26.10 46.30
C ALA A 779 -43.85 -27.24 47.27
N PRO A 780 -43.76 -27.01 48.60
CA PRO A 780 -44.24 -27.98 49.58
C PRO A 780 -45.75 -28.15 49.42
N LYS A 781 -46.23 -29.37 49.65
CA LYS A 781 -47.65 -29.69 49.53
C LYS A 781 -48.40 -29.12 50.73
N GLU A 782 -49.36 -28.22 50.49
CA GLU A 782 -50.12 -27.57 51.56
C GLU A 782 -51.12 -28.52 52.26
N ALA A 783 -51.61 -29.55 51.55
CA ALA A 783 -52.57 -30.53 52.05
C ALA A 783 -51.92 -31.92 52.21
N LEU A 784 -51.57 -32.26 53.44
CA LEU A 784 -50.70 -33.37 53.82
C LEU A 784 -51.49 -34.56 54.40
N ARG A 785 -50.94 -35.78 54.32
CA ARG A 785 -51.46 -36.97 55.02
C ARG A 785 -50.51 -37.39 56.14
N SER A 786 -51.04 -37.96 57.22
CA SER A 786 -50.23 -38.50 58.32
C SER A 786 -49.26 -39.57 57.78
N GLY A 787 -47.97 -39.47 58.15
CA GLY A 787 -46.89 -40.32 57.64
C GLY A 787 -46.33 -39.95 56.26
N GLU A 788 -46.85 -38.93 55.57
CA GLU A 788 -46.34 -38.48 54.27
C GLU A 788 -44.99 -37.74 54.42
N VAL A 789 -44.05 -37.98 53.51
CA VAL A 789 -42.81 -37.18 53.39
C VAL A 789 -43.09 -36.02 52.43
N CYS A 790 -42.94 -34.79 52.93
CA CYS A 790 -43.09 -33.57 52.15
C CYS A 790 -41.72 -33.06 51.73
N GLU A 791 -41.45 -33.12 50.43
CA GLU A 791 -40.25 -32.56 49.81
C GLU A 791 -40.55 -31.18 49.20
N PHE A 792 -39.58 -30.27 49.27
CA PHE A 792 -39.65 -28.96 48.62
C PHE A 792 -38.26 -28.52 48.13
N SER A 793 -38.26 -27.66 47.11
CA SER A 793 -37.06 -27.03 46.61
C SER A 793 -37.34 -25.60 46.14
N PHE A 794 -36.41 -24.68 46.35
CA PHE A 794 -36.55 -23.29 45.98
C PHE A 794 -35.23 -22.64 45.56
N GLU A 795 -35.36 -21.53 44.86
CA GLU A 795 -34.28 -20.64 44.47
C GLU A 795 -34.57 -19.24 45.03
N LEU A 796 -33.52 -18.51 45.36
CA LEU A 796 -33.62 -17.11 45.74
C LEU A 796 -33.26 -16.29 44.50
N LEU A 797 -34.22 -15.53 43.97
CA LEU A 797 -34.01 -14.75 42.75
C LEU A 797 -34.25 -13.28 43.04
N THR A 798 -33.42 -12.41 42.47
CA THR A 798 -33.69 -10.97 42.44
C THR A 798 -35.05 -10.69 41.79
N GLU A 799 -35.81 -9.75 42.33
CA GLU A 799 -37.16 -9.46 41.85
C GLU A 799 -37.16 -8.90 40.43
N ARG A 800 -36.13 -8.11 40.07
CA ARG A 800 -36.04 -7.43 38.77
C ARG A 800 -35.22 -8.19 37.74
N THR A 801 -33.98 -8.61 38.04
CA THR A 801 -33.14 -9.31 37.05
C THR A 801 -33.34 -10.82 36.98
N LYS A 802 -34.02 -11.41 37.97
CA LYS A 802 -34.20 -12.86 38.10
C LYS A 802 -32.87 -13.63 38.20
N GLU A 803 -31.83 -12.98 38.71
CA GLU A 803 -30.52 -13.59 38.96
C GLU A 803 -30.55 -14.41 40.25
N LYS A 804 -29.88 -15.57 40.26
CA LYS A 804 -29.80 -16.47 41.42
C LYS A 804 -28.89 -15.90 42.51
N ILE A 805 -29.41 -15.81 43.73
CA ILE A 805 -28.65 -15.51 44.94
C ILE A 805 -28.08 -16.81 45.50
N THR A 806 -26.75 -16.96 45.44
CA THR A 806 -26.05 -18.20 45.80
C THR A 806 -25.13 -18.07 47.02
N ARG A 807 -24.88 -16.84 47.48
CA ARG A 807 -23.92 -16.52 48.56
C ARG A 807 -24.62 -16.19 49.89
N THR A 808 -25.85 -16.67 50.08
CA THR A 808 -26.60 -16.59 51.35
C THR A 808 -26.81 -17.98 51.96
N ALA A 809 -27.16 -18.03 53.25
CA ALA A 809 -27.39 -19.27 54.00
C ALA A 809 -28.86 -19.36 54.45
N PRO A 810 -29.78 -19.81 53.57
CA PRO A 810 -31.18 -19.93 53.92
C PRO A 810 -31.39 -21.01 54.99
N ARG A 811 -32.38 -20.79 55.84
CA ARG A 811 -32.80 -21.69 56.92
C ARG A 811 -34.29 -21.92 56.83
N VAL A 812 -34.70 -23.18 56.92
CA VAL A 812 -36.11 -23.57 56.93
C VAL A 812 -36.45 -24.19 58.28
N SER A 813 -37.59 -23.77 58.84
CA SER A 813 -38.09 -24.27 60.11
C SER A 813 -39.59 -24.53 60.05
N LEU A 814 -40.04 -25.60 60.71
CA LEU A 814 -41.45 -25.87 61.00
C LEU A 814 -41.80 -25.21 62.33
N ARG A 815 -42.76 -24.30 62.30
CA ARG A 815 -43.22 -23.55 63.47
C ARG A 815 -44.70 -23.77 63.70
N THR A 816 -45.13 -23.84 64.96
CA THR A 816 -46.55 -23.92 65.28
C THR A 816 -47.19 -22.54 65.24
N ILE A 817 -48.46 -22.45 64.83
CA ILE A 817 -49.18 -21.17 64.71
C ILE A 817 -49.74 -20.74 66.07
N LYS A 818 -50.22 -21.71 66.86
CA LYS A 818 -50.70 -21.56 68.23
C LYS A 818 -50.35 -22.83 69.02
N GLY A 819 -49.43 -22.71 69.98
CA GLY A 819 -48.94 -23.80 70.83
C GLY A 819 -47.49 -23.56 71.26
N GLU A 820 -47.07 -24.14 72.39
CA GLU A 820 -45.67 -24.07 72.88
C GLU A 820 -44.85 -25.30 72.44
N LEU A 821 -44.81 -25.58 71.13
CA LEU A 821 -43.90 -26.60 70.58
C LEU A 821 -42.65 -25.89 70.02
N ALA A 822 -41.46 -26.44 70.31
CA ALA A 822 -40.19 -25.89 69.81
C ALA A 822 -40.10 -25.97 68.28
N ASP A 823 -39.52 -24.93 67.66
CA ASP A 823 -39.30 -24.88 66.22
C ASP A 823 -38.39 -26.02 65.77
N LYS A 824 -38.81 -26.77 64.75
CA LYS A 824 -38.01 -27.85 64.17
C LYS A 824 -37.29 -27.35 62.93
N GLN A 825 -35.96 -27.33 62.95
CA GLN A 825 -35.16 -26.95 61.78
C GLN A 825 -35.11 -28.10 60.77
N ILE A 826 -35.18 -27.76 59.48
CA ILE A 826 -35.04 -28.70 58.37
C ILE A 826 -33.66 -28.51 57.75
N ASP A 827 -32.94 -29.60 57.58
CA ASP A 827 -31.65 -29.61 56.88
C ASP A 827 -31.87 -29.41 55.38
N LEU A 828 -31.07 -28.52 54.79
CA LEU A 828 -31.11 -28.22 53.37
C LEU A 828 -29.89 -28.77 52.65
N GLN A 829 -30.09 -29.35 51.47
CA GLN A 829 -29.05 -29.64 50.50
C GLN A 829 -29.05 -28.56 49.42
N SER A 830 -27.87 -28.06 49.04
CA SER A 830 -27.70 -27.03 48.01
C SER A 830 -26.93 -27.59 46.82
N LEU A 831 -27.52 -27.48 45.62
CA LEU A 831 -26.88 -27.84 44.35
C LEU A 831 -27.16 -26.72 43.33
N ASP A 832 -26.12 -26.13 42.76
CA ASP A 832 -26.19 -25.06 41.73
C ASP A 832 -27.17 -23.90 42.05
N GLY A 833 -27.20 -23.48 43.32
CA GLY A 833 -28.04 -22.38 43.80
C GLY A 833 -29.51 -22.74 44.04
N THR A 834 -29.87 -24.01 43.97
CA THR A 834 -31.19 -24.53 44.33
C THR A 834 -31.11 -25.25 45.67
N TYR A 835 -31.94 -24.83 46.63
CA TYR A 835 -31.99 -25.39 47.98
C TYR A 835 -33.15 -26.37 48.09
N SER A 836 -32.88 -27.59 48.55
CA SER A 836 -33.87 -28.67 48.68
C SER A 836 -33.90 -29.21 50.09
N GLY A 837 -35.08 -29.51 50.61
CA GLY A 837 -35.29 -30.07 51.93
C GLY A 837 -36.53 -30.94 51.99
N GLU A 838 -36.61 -31.79 53.03
CA GLU A 838 -37.74 -32.67 53.26
C GLU A 838 -38.07 -32.78 54.75
N PHE A 839 -39.33 -33.11 55.05
CA PHE A 839 -39.75 -33.46 56.40
C PHE A 839 -40.90 -34.47 56.37
N THR A 840 -40.99 -35.32 57.40
CA THR A 840 -42.09 -36.27 57.57
C THR A 840 -43.19 -35.70 58.45
N VAL A 841 -44.44 -35.90 58.04
CA VAL A 841 -45.64 -35.52 58.79
C VAL A 841 -45.87 -36.53 59.92
N GLY A 842 -45.47 -36.17 61.14
CA GLY A 842 -45.64 -36.99 62.34
C GLY A 842 -46.96 -36.72 63.08
N GLU A 843 -47.19 -37.45 64.17
CA GLU A 843 -48.41 -37.37 65.00
C GLU A 843 -48.71 -35.95 65.53
N ASP A 844 -47.69 -35.10 65.70
CA ASP A 844 -47.87 -33.72 66.18
C ASP A 844 -48.73 -32.85 65.26
N PHE A 845 -48.78 -33.17 63.94
CA PHE A 845 -49.61 -32.45 62.98
C PHE A 845 -51.11 -32.63 63.25
N GLU A 846 -51.54 -33.73 63.90
CA GLU A 846 -52.93 -33.96 64.29
C GLU A 846 -53.37 -33.05 65.45
N ARG A 847 -52.39 -32.54 66.24
CA ARG A 847 -52.63 -31.75 67.45
C ARG A 847 -52.36 -30.25 67.26
N PHE A 848 -51.44 -29.90 66.37
CA PHE A 848 -51.00 -28.52 66.14
C PHE A 848 -51.01 -28.17 64.66
N ARG A 849 -51.38 -26.92 64.37
CA ARG A 849 -51.24 -26.35 63.02
C ARG A 849 -49.83 -25.80 62.83
N PHE A 850 -49.16 -26.26 61.79
CA PHE A 850 -47.79 -25.86 61.45
C PHE A 850 -47.75 -24.90 60.28
N LYS A 851 -46.71 -24.07 60.27
CA LYS A 851 -46.27 -23.30 59.11
C LYS A 851 -44.80 -23.59 58.81
N LEU A 852 -44.48 -23.68 57.53
CA LEU A 852 -43.11 -23.72 57.04
C LEU A 852 -42.61 -22.27 56.92
N VAL A 853 -41.55 -21.93 57.64
CA VAL A 853 -40.95 -20.59 57.63
C VAL A 853 -39.55 -20.68 57.01
N VAL A 854 -39.34 -19.92 55.94
CA VAL A 854 -38.04 -19.78 55.27
C VAL A 854 -37.46 -18.41 55.54
N THR A 855 -36.24 -18.38 56.06
CA THR A 855 -35.48 -17.16 56.41
C THR A 855 -34.06 -17.25 55.86
N ASP A 856 -33.34 -16.14 55.80
CA ASP A 856 -31.89 -16.12 55.58
C ASP A 856 -31.23 -15.06 56.48
N GLN A 857 -29.95 -14.75 56.23
CA GLN A 857 -29.20 -13.76 57.03
C GLN A 857 -29.83 -12.36 56.97
N ASN A 858 -30.45 -12.00 55.86
CA ASN A 858 -31.00 -10.67 55.61
C ASN A 858 -32.51 -10.58 55.88
N ASN A 859 -33.22 -11.71 55.90
CA ASN A 859 -34.69 -11.80 55.97
C ASN A 859 -35.13 -12.69 57.14
N VAL A 860 -34.75 -12.28 58.35
CA VAL A 860 -35.15 -12.96 59.59
C VAL A 860 -36.55 -12.52 60.03
N LYS A 861 -36.86 -11.21 59.92
CA LYS A 861 -38.19 -10.61 60.14
C LYS A 861 -38.36 -9.37 59.24
N PRO A 862 -39.27 -9.37 58.24
CA PRO A 862 -40.15 -10.48 57.85
C PRO A 862 -39.37 -11.65 57.24
N ALA A 863 -39.95 -12.85 57.31
CA ALA A 863 -39.39 -14.04 56.67
C ALA A 863 -39.56 -13.98 55.14
N LEU A 864 -38.67 -14.63 54.38
CA LEU A 864 -38.77 -14.74 52.92
C LEU A 864 -40.09 -15.38 52.47
N ARG A 865 -40.53 -16.40 53.23
CA ARG A 865 -41.83 -17.04 53.00
C ARG A 865 -42.35 -17.70 54.27
N GLU A 866 -43.66 -17.64 54.44
CA GLU A 866 -44.40 -18.46 55.40
C GLU A 866 -45.51 -19.21 54.66
N ILE A 867 -45.60 -20.53 54.86
CA ILE A 867 -46.61 -21.38 54.21
C ILE A 867 -47.37 -22.15 55.27
N LEU A 868 -48.69 -22.07 55.23
CA LEU A 868 -49.58 -22.83 56.10
C LEU A 868 -49.66 -24.29 55.65
N LEU A 869 -49.44 -25.22 56.57
CA LEU A 869 -49.54 -26.66 56.32
C LEU A 869 -50.81 -27.20 56.98
N THR A 870 -51.65 -27.90 56.20
CA THR A 870 -52.96 -28.41 56.63
C THR A 870 -53.05 -29.92 56.41
N LEU A 871 -53.62 -30.67 57.35
CA LEU A 871 -53.92 -32.09 57.16
C LEU A 871 -55.16 -32.26 56.26
N LYS A 872 -55.12 -33.21 55.33
CA LYS A 872 -56.25 -33.50 54.43
C LYS A 872 -57.52 -33.95 55.15
N GLU A 873 -57.39 -34.49 56.37
CA GLU A 873 -58.52 -34.93 57.19
C GLU A 873 -59.31 -33.74 57.77
N ASP A 874 -58.72 -32.54 57.82
CA ASP A 874 -59.37 -31.29 58.27
C ASP A 874 -60.06 -30.49 57.13
N MET A 875 -59.87 -30.88 55.86
CA MET A 875 -60.47 -30.20 54.70
C MET A 875 -61.89 -30.70 54.36
N GLY A 876 -62.40 -31.66 55.14
CA GLY A 876 -63.69 -32.32 54.95
C GLY A 876 -64.67 -32.14 56.12
N SER A 877 -64.70 -30.94 56.72
CA SER A 877 -65.73 -30.50 57.66
C SER A 877 -66.34 -29.17 57.24
#